data_AF-A0A6M0RVX3-F1
#
_entry.id   AF-A0A6M0RVX3-F1
#
_cell.length_a   1.000
_cell.length_b   1.000
_cell.length_c   1.000
_cell.angle_alpha   90.00
_cell.angle_beta   90.00
_cell.angle_gamma   90.00
#
_symmetry.space_group_name_H-M   'P 1'
#
loop_
_entity.id
_entity.type
_entity.pdbx_description
1 polymer ?
#
loop_
_entity_poly.entity_id
_entity_poly.type
_entity_poly.pdbx_seq_one_letter_code
_entity_poly.pdbx_strand_id
1 'polypeptide(L)'
;MLKRLLGDPNARKLKRYQPDVKEIALLEEEIKALSDEELRGKTAEFKQRLKDGEDLDDLLTEAFAVVREAGTRVLGMRHYDVQLIGGMVLHDGQIAEMKTGEGKTLVATLPAYLNALSGKGVHIVTVNDYLARRDAEWMGQVHRFLGLSVGLIQQGMSPSERRKNYACDITYGTNSEFGFDYLRDNMASSIEEVVQRPFNFCIIDEVDSILVDEARTPLIISGQVDRPQEKYERAADLARQLETEVDYEVDEKARNVLLTDEGFEKAENLLQVTDLFDPKDPWAHFVFNAVKAKELFVKDVNYIVRNDEVVIVDEFTGRVMPGRRWSDGLHQAIEAKEHVPIQPETQTLASITYQNFFLLYDKLSGMTGTAKTEEAEFEKIYDIEVTIIPTNRPIARNDKSDVVYKTEPAKWKALAQECAEMHETGRPVLVGTTSVEKSELLSGLLQQLNVDHNLLNAKPENVERESEIVAQAGRSGAVTIATNMAGRGTDIILGGNSDYMARLKIREFFMPKIVRPEDEQGFGVAKVAAAGGSRTSAKGFQSNGKKQKTWKASPEIFPTDLSNETEKALKDAVAFAVKTYGPQSLSELGAEDKIATAAEKAPTEDPAIQRLRDVYKLILAEYEAFTDTEHDKVIELGGLHVIGTERHESRRVDNQLRGRAGRQGDPGSTKFFLSLEDNLLRIFGGDRVAGLMNAFRVEEDMPIESGMLTRSLEGAQKKVETYYYDIRKQVFEYDEVMNNQRRAIYAERRRVLEGDKLKELVIGYGEQTMDDIVDAYINPELPSEEWDLENIVGKVKEFIYLLEDLTADQLENLSMGEIKTFLREQVHIAYDIKEGQVDKMKPGLMREAERFFILQQIDTLWREHLQQMDALRETVGLRGYGQKDPLIEYKSEGYEVFLDMMTGIRRNVVYTMFQFQPQPPPQAAATDGPIDVEVV
;
A
#
# COMPACT_ATOMS: atom_id res chain seq x y z
N MET A 1 -19.50 17.26 34.06
CA MET A 1 -19.47 18.63 34.63
C MET A 1 -18.42 19.53 33.97
N LEU A 2 -17.17 19.12 33.76
CA LEU A 2 -16.14 19.95 33.08
C LEU A 2 -16.52 20.41 31.65
N LYS A 3 -17.13 19.54 30.81
CA LYS A 3 -17.63 19.91 29.46
C LYS A 3 -18.67 21.05 29.46
N ARG A 4 -19.47 21.17 30.52
CA ARG A 4 -20.45 22.26 30.67
C ARG A 4 -19.83 23.57 31.18
N LEU A 5 -18.64 23.50 31.80
CA LEU A 5 -17.96 24.62 32.44
C LEU A 5 -16.87 25.24 31.56
N LEU A 6 -16.19 24.43 30.74
CA LEU A 6 -15.13 24.85 29.81
C LEU A 6 -15.57 24.84 28.33
N GLY A 7 -16.79 24.39 28.03
CA GLY A 7 -17.28 24.14 26.67
C GLY A 7 -16.74 22.85 26.06
N ASP A 8 -17.20 22.51 24.86
CA ASP A 8 -16.66 21.40 24.07
C ASP A 8 -15.36 21.83 23.36
N PRO A 9 -14.20 21.20 23.63
CA PRO A 9 -12.93 21.58 23.03
C PRO A 9 -12.97 21.59 21.50
N ASN A 10 -13.69 20.62 20.91
CA ASN A 10 -13.89 20.53 19.46
C ASN A 10 -14.66 21.75 18.92
N ALA A 11 -15.77 22.12 19.57
CA ALA A 11 -16.52 23.33 19.19
C ALA A 11 -15.68 24.62 19.30
N ARG A 12 -14.72 24.69 20.23
CA ARG A 12 -13.79 25.83 20.33
C ARG A 12 -12.77 25.84 19.19
N LYS A 13 -12.26 24.67 18.77
CA LYS A 13 -11.40 24.54 17.58
C LYS A 13 -12.16 25.02 16.33
N LEU A 14 -13.36 24.49 16.09
CA LEU A 14 -14.18 24.82 14.93
C LEU A 14 -14.58 26.30 14.84
N LYS A 15 -14.72 26.99 15.98
CA LYS A 15 -15.01 28.44 16.02
C LYS A 15 -13.92 29.30 15.40
N ARG A 16 -12.67 28.81 15.31
CA ARG A 16 -11.55 29.55 14.73
C ARG A 16 -11.71 29.74 13.22
N TYR A 17 -12.29 28.77 12.52
CA TYR A 17 -12.52 28.80 11.07
C TYR A 17 -13.80 29.55 10.65
N GLN A 18 -14.67 29.90 11.59
CA GLN A 18 -15.94 30.57 11.29
C GLN A 18 -15.81 31.96 10.64
N PRO A 19 -14.81 32.80 10.99
CA PRO A 19 -14.53 34.02 10.26
C PRO A 19 -14.22 33.75 8.77
N ASP A 20 -13.35 32.79 8.49
CA ASP A 20 -12.92 32.46 7.12
C ASP A 20 -14.08 31.91 6.29
N VAL A 21 -14.94 31.06 6.86
CA VAL A 21 -16.18 30.59 6.21
C VAL A 21 -17.08 31.76 5.81
N LYS A 22 -17.21 32.78 6.67
CA LYS A 22 -18.02 33.97 6.37
C LYS A 22 -17.37 34.82 5.28
N GLU A 23 -16.05 34.95 5.30
CA GLU A 23 -15.31 35.67 4.27
C GLU A 23 -15.45 35.00 2.90
N ILE A 24 -15.28 33.67 2.83
CA ILE A 24 -15.51 32.88 1.61
C ILE A 24 -16.94 33.07 1.09
N ALA A 25 -17.94 33.13 1.99
CA ALA A 25 -19.33 33.38 1.61
C ALA A 25 -19.57 34.81 1.11
N LEU A 26 -18.82 35.81 1.59
CA LEU A 26 -18.90 37.19 1.09
C LEU A 26 -18.28 37.32 -0.30
N LEU A 27 -17.16 36.63 -0.56
CA LEU A 27 -16.48 36.59 -1.85
C LEU A 27 -17.28 35.84 -2.92
N GLU A 28 -18.24 35.00 -2.53
CA GLU A 28 -19.01 34.15 -3.45
C GLU A 28 -19.72 34.95 -4.55
N GLU A 29 -20.34 36.09 -4.24
CA GLU A 29 -21.03 36.91 -5.25
C GLU A 29 -20.06 37.57 -6.24
N GLU A 30 -18.86 37.95 -5.78
CA GLU A 30 -17.82 38.53 -6.63
C GLU A 30 -17.21 37.48 -7.56
N ILE A 31 -16.86 36.31 -7.01
CA ILE A 31 -16.28 35.19 -7.76
C ILE A 31 -17.27 34.61 -8.78
N LYS A 32 -18.55 34.53 -8.40
CA LYS A 32 -19.62 34.05 -9.30
C LYS A 32 -19.82 34.96 -10.51
N ALA A 33 -19.53 36.25 -10.40
CA ALA A 33 -19.62 37.19 -11.51
C ALA A 33 -18.50 37.03 -12.56
N LEU A 34 -17.40 36.35 -12.21
CA LEU A 34 -16.27 36.11 -13.11
C LEU A 34 -16.66 35.17 -14.26
N SER A 35 -16.14 35.42 -15.45
CA SER A 35 -16.17 34.46 -16.56
C SER A 35 -15.27 33.25 -16.27
N ASP A 36 -15.43 32.17 -17.02
CA ASP A 36 -14.59 30.96 -16.87
C ASP A 36 -13.10 31.25 -17.14
N GLU A 37 -12.81 32.19 -18.04
CA GLU A 37 -11.43 32.60 -18.34
C GLU A 37 -10.83 33.41 -17.20
N GLU A 38 -11.58 34.34 -16.62
CA GLU A 38 -11.15 35.12 -15.45
C GLU A 38 -10.97 34.22 -14.22
N LEU A 39 -11.87 33.27 -14.00
CA LEU A 39 -11.80 32.32 -12.89
C LEU A 39 -10.57 31.40 -13.01
N ARG A 40 -10.21 30.97 -14.24
CA ARG A 40 -8.94 30.27 -14.49
C ARG A 40 -7.74 31.19 -14.34
N GLY A 41 -7.87 32.46 -14.71
CA GLY A 41 -6.84 33.50 -14.56
C GLY A 41 -6.40 33.71 -13.11
N LYS A 42 -7.30 33.48 -12.15
CA LYS A 42 -6.99 33.55 -10.71
C LYS A 42 -5.84 32.63 -10.29
N THR A 43 -5.67 31.46 -10.91
CA THR A 43 -4.55 30.57 -10.60
C THR A 43 -3.20 31.20 -10.92
N ALA A 44 -3.09 31.91 -12.04
CA ALA A 44 -1.87 32.61 -12.41
C ALA A 44 -1.62 33.82 -11.48
N GLU A 45 -2.67 34.53 -11.10
CA GLU A 45 -2.63 35.63 -10.12
C GLU A 45 -2.10 35.15 -8.76
N PHE A 46 -2.66 34.07 -8.21
CA PHE A 46 -2.23 33.51 -6.94
C PHE A 46 -0.80 32.97 -6.99
N LYS A 47 -0.41 32.27 -8.07
CA LYS A 47 0.98 31.81 -8.26
C LYS A 47 1.96 32.99 -8.33
N GLN A 48 1.55 34.15 -8.85
CA GLN A 48 2.40 35.35 -8.86
C GLN A 48 2.48 35.99 -7.48
N ARG A 49 1.36 36.12 -6.76
CA ARG A 49 1.31 36.64 -5.38
C ARG A 49 2.20 35.83 -4.42
N LEU A 50 2.19 34.51 -4.52
CA LEU A 50 3.12 33.64 -3.76
C LEU A 50 4.60 33.91 -4.10
N LYS A 51 4.91 34.20 -5.36
CA LYS A 51 6.28 34.58 -5.76
C LYS A 51 6.68 35.96 -5.25
N ASP A 52 5.70 36.85 -5.08
CA ASP A 52 5.89 38.20 -4.57
C ASP A 52 6.02 38.24 -3.03
N GLY A 53 5.85 37.09 -2.34
CA GLY A 53 6.15 36.89 -0.93
C GLY A 53 4.95 36.72 0.00
N GLU A 54 3.74 36.57 -0.55
CA GLU A 54 2.53 36.23 0.21
C GLU A 54 2.52 34.74 0.61
N ASP A 55 1.93 34.41 1.76
CA ASP A 55 1.84 33.03 2.24
C ASP A 55 0.56 32.32 1.74
N LEU A 56 0.55 30.99 1.81
CA LEU A 56 -0.64 30.20 1.41
C LEU A 56 -1.87 30.53 2.29
N ASP A 57 -1.65 30.82 3.57
CA ASP A 57 -2.72 31.14 4.51
C ASP A 57 -3.43 32.45 4.16
N ASP A 58 -2.70 33.44 3.64
CA ASP A 58 -3.25 34.73 3.20
C ASP A 58 -4.18 34.55 1.98
N LEU A 59 -3.89 33.56 1.12
CA LEU A 59 -4.68 33.26 -0.08
C LEU A 59 -5.87 32.33 0.19
N LEU A 60 -5.99 31.78 1.41
CA LEU A 60 -6.90 30.67 1.70
C LEU A 60 -8.35 31.00 1.37
N THR A 61 -8.86 32.16 1.79
CA THR A 61 -10.27 32.54 1.63
C THR A 61 -10.62 32.76 0.15
N GLU A 62 -9.78 33.49 -0.58
CA GLU A 62 -9.94 33.71 -2.02
C GLU A 62 -9.83 32.41 -2.83
N ALA A 63 -8.82 31.58 -2.54
CA ALA A 63 -8.61 30.31 -3.22
C ALA A 63 -9.78 29.33 -2.98
N PHE A 64 -10.30 29.26 -1.76
CA PHE A 64 -11.44 28.39 -1.44
C PHE A 64 -12.73 28.88 -2.11
N ALA A 65 -12.93 30.20 -2.22
CA ALA A 65 -14.05 30.76 -2.96
C ALA A 65 -13.98 30.40 -4.46
N VAL A 66 -12.79 30.51 -5.08
CA VAL A 66 -12.54 30.11 -6.47
C VAL A 66 -12.82 28.63 -6.70
N VAL A 67 -12.34 27.75 -5.81
CA VAL A 67 -12.57 26.30 -5.92
C VAL A 67 -14.03 25.94 -5.69
N ARG A 68 -14.72 26.61 -4.76
CA ARG A 68 -16.17 26.42 -4.53
C ARG A 68 -16.98 26.76 -5.78
N GLU A 69 -16.67 27.87 -6.43
CA GLU A 69 -17.36 28.26 -7.67
C GLU A 69 -17.02 27.29 -8.80
N ALA A 70 -15.76 26.88 -8.94
CA ALA A 70 -15.36 25.87 -9.91
C ALA A 70 -16.07 24.53 -9.69
N GLY A 71 -16.21 24.08 -8.44
CA GLY A 71 -17.01 22.89 -8.10
C GLY A 71 -18.47 23.02 -8.52
N THR A 72 -19.05 24.21 -8.36
CA THR A 72 -20.42 24.51 -8.80
C THR A 72 -20.55 24.49 -10.32
N ARG A 73 -19.63 25.11 -11.06
CA ARG A 73 -19.66 25.16 -12.53
C ARG A 73 -19.38 23.80 -13.18
N VAL A 74 -18.37 23.10 -12.68
CA VAL A 74 -17.84 21.89 -13.29
C VAL A 74 -18.61 20.65 -12.84
N LEU A 75 -18.83 20.51 -11.54
CA LEU A 75 -19.47 19.32 -10.96
C LEU A 75 -20.95 19.54 -10.68
N GLY A 76 -21.43 20.79 -10.65
CA GLY A 76 -22.77 21.11 -10.13
C GLY A 76 -22.87 20.98 -8.61
N MET A 77 -21.73 20.94 -7.92
CA MET A 77 -21.66 20.71 -6.47
C MET A 77 -21.06 21.91 -5.78
N ARG A 78 -21.88 22.64 -5.03
CA ARG A 78 -21.43 23.74 -4.18
C ARG A 78 -20.95 23.20 -2.84
N HIS A 79 -19.72 23.55 -2.42
CA HIS A 79 -19.22 23.14 -1.11
C HIS A 79 -20.07 23.71 0.03
N TYR A 80 -20.52 22.86 0.94
CA TYR A 80 -21.18 23.26 2.19
C TYR A 80 -20.19 23.92 3.15
N ASP A 81 -20.70 24.68 4.12
CA ASP A 81 -19.85 25.37 5.09
C ASP A 81 -19.05 24.38 5.96
N VAL A 82 -19.63 23.23 6.29
CA VAL A 82 -18.92 22.15 6.99
C VAL A 82 -17.79 21.56 6.15
N GLN A 83 -17.94 21.54 4.82
CA GLN A 83 -16.92 21.07 3.89
C GLN A 83 -15.77 22.08 3.76
N LEU A 84 -16.06 23.38 3.79
CA LEU A 84 -15.01 24.40 3.86
C LEU A 84 -14.16 24.24 5.13
N ILE A 85 -14.80 24.05 6.28
CA ILE A 85 -14.08 23.81 7.54
C ILE A 85 -13.23 22.54 7.45
N GLY A 86 -13.78 21.47 6.87
CA GLY A 86 -13.00 20.25 6.59
C GLY A 86 -11.77 20.53 5.74
N GLY A 87 -11.91 21.35 4.69
CA GLY A 87 -10.80 21.74 3.82
C GLY A 87 -9.72 22.55 4.54
N MET A 88 -10.11 23.45 5.45
CA MET A 88 -9.18 24.23 6.28
C MET A 88 -8.43 23.33 7.27
N VAL A 89 -9.14 22.41 7.93
CA VAL A 89 -8.55 21.42 8.84
C VAL A 89 -7.51 20.55 8.12
N LEU A 90 -7.79 20.14 6.89
CA LEU A 90 -6.80 19.41 6.07
C LEU A 90 -5.60 20.31 5.70
N HIS A 91 -5.83 21.59 5.37
CA HIS A 91 -4.75 22.53 5.09
C HIS A 91 -3.82 22.75 6.30
N ASP A 92 -4.37 22.72 7.52
CA ASP A 92 -3.63 22.85 8.78
C ASP A 92 -2.81 21.59 9.13
N GLY A 93 -2.85 20.54 8.30
CA GLY A 93 -2.15 19.28 8.57
C GLY A 93 -2.83 18.43 9.64
N GLN A 94 -4.16 18.49 9.73
CA GLN A 94 -4.95 17.71 10.70
C GLN A 94 -5.79 16.62 10.01
N ILE A 95 -6.37 15.74 10.83
CA ILE A 95 -7.39 14.79 10.37
C ILE A 95 -8.79 15.40 10.51
N ALA A 96 -9.48 15.52 9.38
CA ALA A 96 -10.89 15.90 9.33
C ALA A 96 -11.78 14.65 9.47
N GLU A 97 -12.39 14.45 10.65
CA GLU A 97 -13.39 13.41 10.82
C GLU A 97 -14.74 13.87 10.26
N MET A 98 -15.10 13.37 9.07
CA MET A 98 -16.33 13.67 8.35
C MET A 98 -17.11 12.39 8.08
N LYS A 99 -18.38 12.35 8.50
CA LYS A 99 -19.20 11.14 8.33
C LYS A 99 -19.38 10.78 6.86
N THR A 100 -19.62 9.49 6.60
CA THR A 100 -19.78 8.99 5.23
C THR A 100 -20.96 9.68 4.53
N GLY A 101 -20.76 10.10 3.29
CA GLY A 101 -21.75 10.88 2.54
C GLY A 101 -21.71 12.40 2.79
N GLU A 102 -20.80 12.92 3.61
CA GLU A 102 -20.58 14.38 3.77
C GLU A 102 -19.73 14.99 2.63
N GLY A 103 -19.32 14.21 1.63
CA GLY A 103 -18.57 14.68 0.46
C GLY A 103 -17.06 14.83 0.68
N LYS A 104 -16.42 13.88 1.37
CA LYS A 104 -14.96 13.85 1.65
C LYS A 104 -14.11 14.09 0.39
N THR A 105 -14.43 13.38 -0.69
CA THR A 105 -13.74 13.49 -1.98
C THR A 105 -13.79 14.92 -2.55
N LEU A 106 -14.92 15.62 -2.41
CA LEU A 106 -15.07 17.02 -2.82
C LEU A 106 -14.29 17.96 -1.89
N VAL A 107 -14.25 17.68 -0.59
CA VAL A 107 -13.50 18.49 0.39
C VAL A 107 -12.02 18.54 0.06
N ALA A 108 -11.41 17.42 -0.36
CA ALA A 108 -9.99 17.35 -0.71
C ALA A 108 -9.59 18.31 -1.85
N THR A 109 -10.52 18.72 -2.71
CA THR A 109 -10.22 19.65 -3.81
C THR A 109 -9.72 21.01 -3.32
N LEU A 110 -10.22 21.48 -2.17
CA LEU A 110 -9.92 22.78 -1.58
C LEU A 110 -8.44 22.89 -1.15
N PRO A 111 -7.95 22.08 -0.18
CA PRO A 111 -6.56 22.15 0.26
C PRO A 111 -5.60 21.65 -0.82
N ALA A 112 -6.02 20.73 -1.71
CA ALA A 112 -5.18 20.28 -2.80
C ALA A 112 -4.90 21.41 -3.79
N TYR A 113 -5.91 22.19 -4.18
CA TYR A 113 -5.71 23.36 -5.05
C TYR A 113 -4.79 24.39 -4.39
N LEU A 114 -5.08 24.79 -3.14
CA LEU A 114 -4.30 25.81 -2.43
C LEU A 114 -2.82 25.42 -2.32
N ASN A 115 -2.52 24.22 -1.80
CA ASN A 115 -1.13 23.78 -1.64
C ASN A 115 -0.42 23.51 -2.98
N ALA A 116 -1.16 23.15 -4.04
CA ALA A 116 -0.60 22.96 -5.38
C ALA A 116 -0.13 24.27 -6.02
N LEU A 117 -0.62 25.43 -5.57
CA LEU A 117 -0.15 26.74 -6.05
C LEU A 117 1.35 26.95 -5.78
N SER A 118 1.91 26.29 -4.77
CA SER A 118 3.36 26.31 -4.48
C SER A 118 4.22 25.70 -5.59
N GLY A 119 3.65 24.88 -6.48
CA GLY A 119 4.37 24.16 -7.54
C GLY A 119 5.26 23.00 -7.04
N LYS A 120 5.28 22.73 -5.73
CA LYS A 120 6.04 21.62 -5.13
C LYS A 120 5.31 20.27 -5.23
N GLY A 121 4.00 20.30 -5.44
CA GLY A 121 3.19 19.10 -5.60
C GLY A 121 2.30 18.72 -4.44
N VAL A 122 1.21 18.02 -4.75
CA VAL A 122 0.31 17.43 -3.76
C VAL A 122 0.04 15.97 -4.11
N HIS A 123 0.16 15.08 -3.13
CA HIS A 123 -0.23 13.67 -3.27
C HIS A 123 -1.59 13.43 -2.58
N ILE A 124 -2.53 12.82 -3.30
CA ILE A 124 -3.80 12.37 -2.75
C ILE A 124 -3.80 10.84 -2.76
N VAL A 125 -3.86 10.26 -1.56
CA VAL A 125 -3.73 8.83 -1.36
C VAL A 125 -5.10 8.22 -1.10
N THR A 126 -5.41 7.16 -1.81
CA THR A 126 -6.64 6.38 -1.64
C THR A 126 -6.32 4.92 -1.33
N VAL A 127 -7.33 4.14 -0.96
CA VAL A 127 -7.18 2.74 -0.53
C VAL A 127 -6.93 1.78 -1.71
N ASN A 128 -7.34 2.14 -2.93
CA ASN A 128 -7.16 1.26 -4.10
C ASN A 128 -7.12 2.05 -5.42
N ASP A 129 -6.58 1.40 -6.46
CA ASP A 129 -6.36 2.00 -7.78
C ASP A 129 -7.66 2.47 -8.47
N TYR A 130 -8.79 1.81 -8.21
CA TYR A 130 -10.08 2.22 -8.75
C TYR A 130 -10.53 3.57 -8.18
N LEU A 131 -10.43 3.76 -6.86
CA LEU A 131 -10.76 5.03 -6.21
C LEU A 131 -9.80 6.14 -6.65
N ALA A 132 -8.50 5.85 -6.74
CA ALA A 132 -7.51 6.80 -7.25
C ALA A 132 -7.88 7.27 -8.66
N ARG A 133 -8.21 6.35 -9.58
CA ARG A 133 -8.63 6.68 -10.95
C ARG A 133 -9.91 7.50 -10.97
N ARG A 134 -10.95 7.00 -10.29
CA ARG A 134 -12.26 7.65 -10.22
C ARG A 134 -12.14 9.08 -9.72
N ASP A 135 -11.39 9.31 -8.65
CA ASP A 135 -11.28 10.62 -8.02
C ASP A 135 -10.40 11.57 -8.85
N ALA A 136 -9.34 11.08 -9.50
CA ALA A 136 -8.54 11.85 -10.44
C ALA A 136 -9.34 12.28 -11.69
N GLU A 137 -10.21 11.40 -12.19
CA GLU A 137 -11.10 11.69 -13.31
C GLU A 137 -12.24 12.63 -12.91
N TRP A 138 -12.83 12.43 -11.73
CA TRP A 138 -13.99 13.17 -11.28
C TRP A 138 -13.63 14.52 -10.64
N MET A 139 -12.87 14.52 -9.55
CA MET A 139 -12.47 15.76 -8.86
C MET A 139 -11.40 16.53 -9.62
N GLY A 140 -10.54 15.82 -10.34
CA GLY A 140 -9.49 16.46 -11.14
C GLY A 140 -10.03 17.39 -12.23
N GLN A 141 -11.32 17.32 -12.58
CA GLN A 141 -11.97 18.28 -13.47
C GLN A 141 -11.92 19.70 -12.90
N VAL A 142 -12.12 19.86 -11.59
CA VAL A 142 -12.07 21.16 -10.91
C VAL A 142 -10.65 21.75 -11.02
N HIS A 143 -9.63 20.94 -10.74
CA HIS A 143 -8.23 21.35 -10.83
C HIS A 143 -7.81 21.66 -12.27
N ARG A 144 -8.18 20.80 -13.23
CA ARG A 144 -7.92 21.03 -14.67
C ARG A 144 -8.63 22.28 -15.19
N PHE A 145 -9.88 22.51 -14.78
CA PHE A 145 -10.63 23.72 -15.15
C PHE A 145 -9.93 24.99 -14.66
N LEU A 146 -9.40 24.97 -13.44
CA LEU A 146 -8.60 26.06 -12.86
C LEU A 146 -7.16 26.11 -13.38
N GLY A 147 -6.76 25.24 -14.33
CA GLY A 147 -5.45 25.30 -14.97
C GLY A 147 -4.32 24.58 -14.24
N LEU A 148 -4.64 23.72 -13.27
CA LEU A 148 -3.67 22.79 -12.67
C LEU A 148 -3.64 21.46 -13.44
N SER A 149 -2.48 20.82 -13.43
CA SER A 149 -2.29 19.47 -13.97
C SER A 149 -2.57 18.39 -12.92
N VAL A 150 -3.21 17.30 -13.35
CA VAL A 150 -3.58 16.16 -12.49
C VAL A 150 -2.95 14.89 -13.06
N GLY A 151 -2.15 14.21 -12.24
CA GLY A 151 -1.53 12.93 -12.54
C GLY A 151 -2.20 11.78 -11.80
N LEU A 152 -2.08 10.58 -12.34
CA LEU A 152 -2.60 9.33 -11.77
C LEU A 152 -1.50 8.27 -11.80
N ILE A 153 -1.23 7.64 -10.66
CA ILE A 153 -0.33 6.50 -10.54
C ILE A 153 -1.16 5.23 -10.40
N GLN A 154 -0.86 4.22 -11.22
CA GLN A 154 -1.51 2.91 -11.18
C GLN A 154 -0.49 1.78 -11.31
N GLN A 155 -0.90 0.58 -10.90
CA GLN A 155 -0.11 -0.63 -11.08
C GLN A 155 0.21 -0.87 -12.57
N GLY A 156 1.43 -1.32 -12.85
CA GLY A 156 1.88 -1.67 -14.21
C GLY A 156 2.36 -0.49 -15.07
N MET A 157 2.25 0.76 -14.60
CA MET A 157 2.83 1.92 -15.29
C MET A 157 4.37 1.83 -15.37
N SER A 158 4.91 2.20 -16.53
CA SER A 158 6.36 2.31 -16.74
C SER A 158 6.96 3.46 -15.91
N PRO A 159 8.27 3.43 -15.60
CA PRO A 159 8.93 4.52 -14.89
C PRO A 159 8.77 5.88 -15.58
N SER A 160 8.75 5.91 -16.92
CA SER A 160 8.57 7.13 -17.70
C SER A 160 7.17 7.75 -17.51
N GLU A 161 6.13 6.92 -17.46
CA GLU A 161 4.76 7.36 -17.22
C GLU A 161 4.58 7.83 -15.78
N ARG A 162 5.17 7.12 -14.81
CA ARG A 162 5.16 7.52 -13.40
C ARG A 162 5.78 8.90 -13.22
N ARG A 163 6.97 9.14 -13.78
CA ARG A 163 7.63 10.45 -13.71
C ARG A 163 6.76 11.58 -14.26
N LYS A 164 6.10 11.35 -15.40
CA LYS A 164 5.18 12.34 -15.97
C LYS A 164 4.01 12.65 -15.02
N ASN A 165 3.45 11.64 -14.36
CA ASN A 165 2.33 11.81 -13.44
C ASN A 165 2.75 12.43 -12.09
N TYR A 166 3.94 12.14 -11.58
CA TYR A 166 4.50 12.81 -10.41
C TYR A 166 4.88 14.27 -10.68
N ALA A 167 5.17 14.62 -11.93
CA ALA A 167 5.46 16.00 -12.32
C ALA A 167 4.22 16.92 -12.36
N CYS A 168 3.00 16.36 -12.29
CA CYS A 168 1.77 17.15 -12.24
C CYS A 168 1.64 17.96 -10.94
N ASP A 169 0.80 19.00 -10.91
CA ASP A 169 0.59 19.81 -9.71
C ASP A 169 -0.05 18.95 -8.59
N ILE A 170 -0.97 18.05 -8.95
CA ILE A 170 -1.64 17.10 -8.04
C ILE A 170 -1.50 15.69 -8.59
N THR A 171 -1.18 14.71 -7.75
CA THR A 171 -1.02 13.30 -8.14
C THR A 171 -1.88 12.39 -7.26
N TYR A 172 -2.76 11.61 -7.87
CA TYR A 172 -3.55 10.59 -7.21
C TYR A 172 -2.87 9.23 -7.29
N GLY A 173 -2.99 8.42 -6.24
CA GLY A 173 -2.46 7.07 -6.21
C GLY A 173 -2.86 6.33 -4.95
N THR A 174 -2.31 5.14 -4.77
CA THR A 174 -2.48 4.34 -3.56
C THR A 174 -1.25 4.44 -2.67
N ASN A 175 -1.44 4.17 -1.37
CA ASN A 175 -0.36 4.12 -0.40
C ASN A 175 0.75 3.12 -0.81
N SER A 176 0.36 1.95 -1.33
CA SER A 176 1.29 0.93 -1.79
C SER A 176 2.10 1.41 -2.99
N GLU A 177 1.46 2.02 -3.99
CA GLU A 177 2.17 2.49 -5.18
C GLU A 177 3.16 3.61 -4.85
N PHE A 178 2.76 4.59 -4.03
CA PHE A 178 3.65 5.66 -3.58
C PHE A 178 4.83 5.14 -2.74
N GLY A 179 4.57 4.20 -1.82
CA GLY A 179 5.60 3.63 -0.98
C GLY A 179 6.56 2.72 -1.74
N PHE A 180 6.07 1.92 -2.69
CA PHE A 180 6.94 1.10 -3.54
C PHE A 180 7.75 1.93 -4.54
N ASP A 181 7.20 3.03 -5.07
CA ASP A 181 7.98 3.97 -5.89
C ASP A 181 9.09 4.63 -5.07
N TYR A 182 8.83 4.98 -3.80
CA TYR A 182 9.88 5.46 -2.90
C TYR A 182 10.98 4.42 -2.70
N LEU A 183 10.63 3.15 -2.45
CA LEU A 183 11.63 2.09 -2.32
C LEU A 183 12.41 1.87 -3.63
N ARG A 184 11.74 1.90 -4.79
CA ARG A 184 12.36 1.78 -6.11
C ARG A 184 13.31 2.94 -6.42
N ASP A 185 12.92 4.17 -6.12
CA ASP A 185 13.75 5.35 -6.32
C ASP A 185 15.03 5.29 -5.47
N ASN A 186 14.96 4.71 -4.27
CA ASN A 186 16.13 4.49 -3.42
C ASN A 186 16.96 3.24 -3.80
N MET A 187 16.53 2.46 -4.79
CA MET A 187 17.31 1.39 -5.41
C MET A 187 17.76 1.73 -6.83
N ALA A 188 17.34 2.88 -7.37
CA ALA A 188 17.69 3.32 -8.72
C ALA A 188 19.21 3.35 -8.91
N SER A 189 19.63 3.01 -10.13
CA SER A 189 21.04 3.01 -10.53
C SER A 189 21.48 4.34 -11.16
N SER A 190 20.49 5.11 -11.62
CA SER A 190 20.67 6.40 -12.28
C SER A 190 19.60 7.39 -11.86
N ILE A 191 19.88 8.69 -11.98
CA ILE A 191 18.92 9.74 -11.62
C ILE A 191 17.73 9.76 -12.59
N GLU A 192 17.93 9.28 -13.84
CA GLU A 192 16.91 9.14 -14.87
C GLU A 192 15.96 7.96 -14.64
N GLU A 193 16.19 7.13 -13.62
CA GLU A 193 15.27 6.08 -13.17
C GLU A 193 14.34 6.56 -12.06
N VAL A 194 14.73 7.59 -11.31
CA VAL A 194 13.92 8.18 -10.23
C VAL A 194 12.64 8.75 -10.80
N VAL A 195 11.50 8.40 -10.20
CA VAL A 195 10.17 8.83 -10.67
C VAL A 195 9.53 9.89 -9.78
N GLN A 196 9.80 9.86 -8.48
CA GLN A 196 9.21 10.80 -7.52
C GLN A 196 10.00 12.10 -7.42
N ARG A 197 9.31 13.14 -6.95
CA ARG A 197 9.87 14.44 -6.56
C ARG A 197 9.90 14.56 -5.02
N PRO A 198 10.56 15.59 -4.45
CA PRO A 198 10.52 15.83 -3.01
C PRO A 198 9.09 15.89 -2.46
N PHE A 199 8.88 15.27 -1.29
CA PHE A 199 7.58 15.22 -0.64
C PHE A 199 7.21 16.60 -0.07
N ASN A 200 5.97 17.04 -0.28
CA ASN A 200 5.50 18.38 0.13
C ASN A 200 4.20 18.29 0.94
N PHE A 201 3.08 17.96 0.30
CA PHE A 201 1.79 17.85 0.97
C PHE A 201 1.08 16.55 0.61
N CYS A 202 0.57 15.84 1.60
CA CYS A 202 -0.19 14.60 1.46
C CYS A 202 -1.58 14.74 2.07
N ILE A 203 -2.61 14.33 1.32
CA ILE A 203 -3.96 14.13 1.82
C ILE A 203 -4.28 12.64 1.71
N ILE A 204 -4.50 12.00 2.85
CA ILE A 204 -4.88 10.58 2.91
C ILE A 204 -6.40 10.47 3.05
N ASP A 205 -7.08 9.96 2.02
CA ASP A 205 -8.46 9.50 2.15
C ASP A 205 -8.50 8.19 2.92
N GLU A 206 -9.52 8.03 3.77
CA GLU A 206 -9.67 6.86 4.63
C GLU A 206 -8.42 6.60 5.52
N VAL A 207 -7.92 7.68 6.12
CA VAL A 207 -6.65 7.71 6.90
C VAL A 207 -6.57 6.64 7.98
N ASP A 208 -7.69 6.29 8.61
CA ASP A 208 -7.76 5.25 9.62
C ASP A 208 -7.48 3.85 9.05
N SER A 209 -7.83 3.58 7.81
CA SER A 209 -7.44 2.30 7.23
C SER A 209 -6.00 2.27 6.74
N ILE A 210 -5.52 3.37 6.16
CA ILE A 210 -4.15 3.39 5.63
C ILE A 210 -3.12 3.43 6.77
N LEU A 211 -3.30 4.32 7.75
CA LEU A 211 -2.32 4.54 8.82
C LEU A 211 -2.51 3.66 10.05
N VAL A 212 -3.62 2.91 10.15
CA VAL A 212 -3.90 2.01 11.29
C VAL A 212 -4.14 0.57 10.84
N ASP A 213 -5.06 0.31 9.91
CA ASP A 213 -5.38 -1.06 9.49
C ASP A 213 -4.26 -1.68 8.63
N GLU A 214 -3.76 -0.96 7.63
CA GLU A 214 -2.73 -1.42 6.70
C GLU A 214 -1.31 -1.23 7.24
N ALA A 215 -1.13 -0.30 8.18
CA ALA A 215 0.13 -0.05 8.87
C ALA A 215 0.57 -1.19 9.83
N ARG A 216 -0.08 -2.35 9.75
CA ARG A 216 0.32 -3.59 10.45
C ARG A 216 1.51 -4.27 9.79
N THR A 217 1.68 -4.14 8.47
CA THR A 217 2.74 -4.80 7.70
C THR A 217 3.58 -3.76 6.96
N PRO A 218 4.91 -3.82 7.04
CA PRO A 218 5.77 -2.93 6.26
C PRO A 218 5.70 -3.25 4.76
N LEU A 219 6.07 -2.27 3.95
CA LEU A 219 6.33 -2.46 2.52
C LEU A 219 7.71 -3.06 2.34
N ILE A 220 7.80 -4.17 1.62
CA ILE A 220 9.04 -4.92 1.43
C ILE A 220 9.21 -5.21 -0.06
N ILE A 221 10.39 -4.88 -0.61
CA ILE A 221 10.83 -5.40 -1.90
C ILE A 221 11.82 -6.52 -1.63
N SER A 222 11.51 -7.71 -2.11
CA SER A 222 12.39 -8.88 -2.01
C SER A 222 13.05 -9.19 -3.35
N GLY A 223 14.29 -9.66 -3.31
CA GLY A 223 15.06 -10.15 -4.45
C GLY A 223 15.39 -11.63 -4.28
N GLN A 224 15.59 -12.32 -5.39
CA GLN A 224 16.05 -13.71 -5.36
C GLN A 224 17.56 -13.78 -5.12
N VAL A 225 17.96 -14.67 -4.23
CA VAL A 225 19.36 -14.99 -3.94
C VAL A 225 19.55 -16.48 -4.14
N ASP A 226 20.56 -16.83 -4.94
CA ASP A 226 21.00 -18.21 -5.04
C ASP A 226 21.72 -18.60 -3.75
N ARG A 227 21.06 -19.42 -2.93
CA ARG A 227 21.68 -20.10 -1.80
C ARG A 227 21.95 -21.57 -2.15
N PRO A 228 22.93 -22.22 -1.50
CA PRO A 228 23.23 -23.61 -1.78
C PRO A 228 22.03 -24.51 -1.45
N GLN A 229 21.35 -25.03 -2.47
CA GLN A 229 20.19 -25.93 -2.33
C GLN A 229 20.53 -27.17 -1.50
N GLU A 230 21.78 -27.64 -1.58
CA GLU A 230 22.30 -28.80 -0.84
C GLU A 230 22.10 -28.67 0.68
N LYS A 231 22.18 -27.46 1.24
CA LYS A 231 22.00 -27.26 2.69
C LYS A 231 20.57 -27.53 3.14
N TYR A 232 19.58 -27.10 2.36
CA TYR A 232 18.16 -27.37 2.66
C TYR A 232 17.84 -28.86 2.55
N GLU A 233 18.38 -29.55 1.54
CA GLU A 233 18.20 -31.00 1.37
C GLU A 233 18.81 -31.77 2.55
N ARG A 234 20.07 -31.47 2.92
CA ARG A 234 20.75 -32.11 4.05
C ARG A 234 20.07 -31.79 5.39
N ALA A 235 19.57 -30.57 5.59
CA ALA A 235 18.84 -30.19 6.79
C ALA A 235 17.47 -30.89 6.89
N ALA A 236 16.76 -31.06 5.77
CA ALA A 236 15.51 -31.81 5.74
C ALA A 236 15.74 -33.30 6.04
N ASP A 237 16.81 -33.90 5.51
CA ASP A 237 17.23 -35.27 5.83
C ASP A 237 17.63 -35.44 7.30
N LEU A 238 18.30 -34.42 7.87
CA LEU A 238 18.64 -34.35 9.28
C LEU A 238 17.38 -34.30 10.16
N ALA A 239 16.45 -33.40 9.86
CA ALA A 239 15.22 -33.22 10.65
C ALA A 239 14.39 -34.51 10.73
N ARG A 240 14.42 -35.36 9.69
CA ARG A 240 13.76 -36.69 9.72
C ARG A 240 14.40 -37.67 10.73
N GLN A 241 15.67 -37.49 11.07
CA GLN A 241 16.42 -38.35 12.01
C GLN A 241 16.38 -37.84 13.46
N LEU A 242 15.98 -36.59 13.67
CA LEU A 242 15.77 -36.03 15.00
C LEU A 242 14.41 -36.47 15.57
N GLU A 243 14.36 -36.73 16.88
CA GLU A 243 13.19 -37.20 17.63
C GLU A 243 12.60 -36.09 18.52
N THR A 244 11.29 -35.90 18.44
CA THR A 244 10.53 -34.95 19.27
C THR A 244 10.60 -35.33 20.75
N GLU A 245 10.69 -34.34 21.64
CA GLU A 245 10.83 -34.46 23.11
C GLU A 245 12.18 -35.06 23.59
N VAL A 246 13.11 -35.35 22.67
CA VAL A 246 14.48 -35.79 22.98
C VAL A 246 15.46 -34.80 22.39
N ASP A 247 15.44 -34.66 21.06
CA ASP A 247 16.37 -33.78 20.32
C ASP A 247 15.82 -32.35 20.19
N TYR A 248 14.50 -32.15 20.29
CA TYR A 248 13.86 -30.84 20.26
C TYR A 248 12.48 -30.82 20.93
N GLU A 249 12.08 -29.65 21.39
CA GLU A 249 10.75 -29.36 21.94
C GLU A 249 9.93 -28.48 20.96
N VAL A 250 8.62 -28.71 20.88
CA VAL A 250 7.71 -27.98 20.01
C VAL A 250 6.75 -27.12 20.85
N ASP A 251 6.78 -25.81 20.65
CA ASP A 251 5.78 -24.88 21.21
C ASP A 251 4.73 -24.56 20.15
N GLU A 252 3.61 -25.29 20.17
CA GLU A 252 2.49 -25.07 19.26
C GLU A 252 1.84 -23.69 19.41
N LYS A 253 1.87 -23.09 20.62
CA LYS A 253 1.22 -21.81 20.89
C LYS A 253 2.03 -20.64 20.33
N ALA A 254 3.35 -20.71 20.45
CA ALA A 254 4.26 -19.74 19.83
C ALA A 254 4.59 -20.08 18.37
N ARG A 255 4.16 -21.25 17.86
CA ARG A 255 4.55 -21.82 16.56
C ARG A 255 6.07 -21.83 16.39
N ASN A 256 6.78 -22.32 17.39
CA ASN A 256 8.23 -22.35 17.40
C ASN A 256 8.77 -23.74 17.82
N VAL A 257 10.04 -23.99 17.53
CA VAL A 257 10.76 -25.21 17.91
C VAL A 257 12.07 -24.82 18.59
N LEU A 258 12.44 -25.53 19.65
CA LEU A 258 13.68 -25.33 20.39
C LEU A 258 14.49 -26.64 20.35
N LEU A 259 15.74 -26.59 19.89
CA LEU A 259 16.65 -27.75 19.96
C LEU A 259 17.13 -27.93 21.41
N THR A 260 17.20 -29.17 21.87
CA THR A 260 17.82 -29.52 23.15
C THR A 260 19.33 -29.66 22.97
N ASP A 261 20.09 -29.68 24.08
CA ASP A 261 21.54 -29.91 24.04
C ASP A 261 21.91 -31.22 23.31
N GLU A 262 21.12 -32.29 23.51
CA GLU A 262 21.28 -33.57 22.81
C GLU A 262 21.00 -33.43 21.30
N GLY A 263 20.00 -32.64 20.93
CA GLY A 263 19.68 -32.33 19.53
C GLY A 263 20.77 -31.55 18.82
N PHE A 264 21.43 -30.61 19.51
CA PHE A 264 22.60 -29.89 18.99
C PHE A 264 23.75 -30.85 18.71
N GLU A 265 24.14 -31.68 19.68
CA GLU A 265 25.24 -32.64 19.53
C GLU A 265 24.95 -33.65 18.39
N LYS A 266 23.71 -34.14 18.31
CA LYS A 266 23.29 -35.07 17.24
C LYS A 266 23.29 -34.41 15.87
N ALA A 267 22.84 -33.15 15.78
CA ALA A 267 22.86 -32.38 14.54
C ALA A 267 24.29 -32.11 14.03
N GLU A 268 25.19 -31.70 14.92
CA GLU A 268 26.61 -31.45 14.63
C GLU A 268 27.32 -32.72 14.12
N ASN A 269 27.11 -33.85 14.80
CA ASN A 269 27.67 -35.14 14.40
C ASN A 269 27.17 -35.62 13.02
N LEU A 270 25.88 -35.46 12.73
CA LEU A 270 25.28 -35.86 11.46
C LEU A 270 25.68 -34.95 10.30
N LEU A 271 25.86 -33.65 10.56
CA LEU A 271 26.33 -32.68 9.56
C LEU A 271 27.86 -32.69 9.38
N GLN A 272 28.59 -33.31 10.31
CA GLN A 272 30.06 -33.30 10.41
C GLN A 272 30.63 -31.90 10.62
N VAL A 273 29.95 -31.09 11.42
CA VAL A 273 30.37 -29.72 11.79
C VAL A 273 30.60 -29.64 13.28
N THR A 274 31.45 -28.72 13.72
CA THR A 274 31.78 -28.53 15.14
C THR A 274 30.87 -27.55 15.86
N ASP A 275 30.21 -26.67 15.11
CA ASP A 275 29.31 -25.65 15.65
C ASP A 275 28.28 -25.30 14.56
N LEU A 276 26.99 -25.41 14.87
CA LEU A 276 25.91 -25.04 13.94
C LEU A 276 25.86 -23.52 13.68
N PHE A 277 26.44 -22.70 14.55
CA PHE A 277 26.42 -21.25 14.50
C PHE A 277 27.70 -20.64 13.90
N ASP A 278 28.58 -21.43 13.28
CA ASP A 278 29.79 -20.91 12.62
C ASP A 278 29.42 -19.81 11.59
N PRO A 279 29.87 -18.55 11.76
CA PRO A 279 29.58 -17.47 10.83
C PRO A 279 30.09 -17.73 9.40
N LYS A 280 31.11 -18.57 9.23
CA LYS A 280 31.66 -18.91 7.90
C LYS A 280 30.87 -20.00 7.18
N ASP A 281 30.22 -20.90 7.91
CA ASP A 281 29.38 -21.97 7.36
C ASP A 281 28.13 -22.22 8.23
N PRO A 282 27.15 -21.28 8.24
CA PRO A 282 26.03 -21.38 9.17
C PRO A 282 25.08 -22.53 8.79
N TRP A 283 24.73 -23.36 9.78
CA TRP A 283 23.78 -24.49 9.64
C TRP A 283 22.53 -24.33 10.52
N ALA A 284 22.61 -23.60 11.63
CA ALA A 284 21.55 -23.50 12.62
C ALA A 284 20.18 -23.15 12.01
N HIS A 285 20.10 -22.07 11.22
CA HIS A 285 18.82 -21.63 10.63
C HIS A 285 18.20 -22.68 9.69
N PHE A 286 18.99 -23.39 8.88
CA PHE A 286 18.50 -24.46 8.01
C PHE A 286 17.92 -25.62 8.83
N VAL A 287 18.60 -26.01 9.92
CA VAL A 287 18.14 -27.08 10.81
C VAL A 287 16.86 -26.68 11.52
N PHE A 288 16.79 -25.48 12.12
CA PHE A 288 15.59 -24.99 12.79
C PHE A 288 14.40 -24.96 11.83
N ASN A 289 14.59 -24.43 10.62
CA ASN A 289 13.51 -24.36 9.63
C ASN A 289 13.09 -25.72 9.10
N ALA A 290 14.01 -26.67 8.96
CA ALA A 290 13.69 -28.05 8.60
C ALA A 290 12.85 -28.75 9.68
N VAL A 291 13.16 -28.56 10.96
CA VAL A 291 12.37 -29.14 12.06
C VAL A 291 11.02 -28.42 12.20
N LYS A 292 10.97 -27.09 12.09
CA LYS A 292 9.71 -26.34 12.02
C LYS A 292 8.83 -26.82 10.87
N ALA A 293 9.39 -26.95 9.67
CA ALA A 293 8.68 -27.47 8.50
C ALA A 293 8.16 -28.89 8.75
N LYS A 294 8.94 -29.76 9.39
CA LYS A 294 8.54 -31.13 9.74
C LYS A 294 7.31 -31.16 10.65
N GLU A 295 7.34 -30.43 11.77
CA GLU A 295 6.36 -30.55 12.85
C GLU A 295 5.16 -29.59 12.74
N LEU A 296 5.42 -28.32 12.40
CA LEU A 296 4.40 -27.26 12.47
C LEU A 296 3.64 -27.04 11.15
N PHE A 297 4.20 -27.51 10.03
CA PHE A 297 3.63 -27.30 8.69
C PHE A 297 3.21 -28.63 8.08
N VAL A 298 1.91 -28.89 8.12
CA VAL A 298 1.28 -30.13 7.69
C VAL A 298 0.72 -29.98 6.27
N LYS A 299 1.06 -30.95 5.42
CA LYS A 299 0.52 -31.06 4.06
C LYS A 299 -1.01 -31.24 4.09
N ASP A 300 -1.69 -30.62 3.14
CA ASP A 300 -3.15 -30.54 3.00
C ASP A 300 -3.88 -29.73 4.10
N VAL A 301 -3.13 -29.12 5.04
CA VAL A 301 -3.65 -28.20 6.06
C VAL A 301 -3.05 -26.80 5.87
N ASN A 302 -1.72 -26.69 5.93
CA ASN A 302 -1.01 -25.41 5.81
C ASN A 302 -0.55 -25.14 4.36
N TYR A 303 -0.30 -26.18 3.57
CA TYR A 303 0.01 -26.09 2.13
C TYR A 303 -0.50 -27.32 1.38
N ILE A 304 -0.58 -27.19 0.06
CA ILE A 304 -0.69 -28.30 -0.88
C ILE A 304 0.50 -28.29 -1.84
N VAL A 305 0.81 -29.44 -2.44
CA VAL A 305 1.80 -29.54 -3.52
C VAL A 305 1.05 -29.69 -4.84
N ARG A 306 1.26 -28.77 -5.78
CA ARG A 306 0.59 -28.77 -7.09
C ARG A 306 1.58 -28.39 -8.19
N ASN A 307 1.67 -29.20 -9.24
CA ASN A 307 2.61 -29.02 -10.35
C ASN A 307 4.08 -28.88 -9.89
N ASP A 308 4.51 -29.71 -8.93
CA ASP A 308 5.85 -29.62 -8.32
C ASP A 308 6.15 -28.21 -7.74
N GLU A 309 5.14 -27.56 -7.15
CA GLU A 309 5.29 -26.34 -6.36
C GLU A 309 4.48 -26.44 -5.06
N VAL A 310 5.03 -25.89 -3.98
CA VAL A 310 4.33 -25.75 -2.68
C VAL A 310 3.46 -24.50 -2.74
N VAL A 311 2.15 -24.66 -2.49
CA VAL A 311 1.21 -23.54 -2.46
C VAL A 311 0.54 -23.46 -1.10
N ILE A 312 0.63 -22.30 -0.46
CA ILE A 312 0.07 -22.07 0.88
C ILE A 312 -1.45 -22.19 0.85
N VAL A 313 -1.99 -22.84 1.86
CA VAL A 313 -3.43 -22.88 2.14
C VAL A 313 -3.68 -22.05 3.38
N ASP A 314 -4.65 -21.13 3.28
CA ASP A 314 -5.15 -20.42 4.45
C ASP A 314 -5.88 -21.42 5.36
N GLU A 315 -5.35 -21.63 6.57
CA GLU A 315 -5.84 -22.61 7.54
C GLU A 315 -7.30 -22.37 7.96
N PHE A 316 -7.78 -21.13 7.88
CA PHE A 316 -9.13 -20.76 8.31
C PHE A 316 -10.14 -20.93 7.19
N THR A 317 -9.75 -20.67 5.95
CA THR A 317 -10.68 -20.65 4.81
C THR A 317 -10.52 -21.83 3.85
N GLY A 318 -9.45 -22.62 4.01
CA GLY A 318 -9.09 -23.70 3.08
C GLY A 318 -8.72 -23.20 1.67
N ARG A 319 -8.52 -21.90 1.50
CA ARG A 319 -8.23 -21.29 0.20
C ARG A 319 -6.76 -21.37 -0.13
N VAL A 320 -6.49 -21.76 -1.36
CA VAL A 320 -5.13 -21.76 -1.92
C VAL A 320 -4.71 -20.32 -2.22
N MET A 321 -3.53 -19.92 -1.74
CA MET A 321 -2.95 -18.58 -1.90
C MET A 321 -1.75 -18.62 -2.88
N PRO A 322 -2.00 -18.66 -4.20
CA PRO A 322 -0.93 -18.71 -5.19
C PRO A 322 -0.06 -17.44 -5.13
N GLY A 323 1.26 -17.60 -5.27
CA GLY A 323 2.23 -16.51 -5.23
C GLY A 323 2.66 -16.06 -3.82
N ARG A 324 2.06 -16.60 -2.74
CA ARG A 324 2.53 -16.37 -1.37
C ARG A 324 3.56 -17.41 -0.95
N ARG A 325 4.56 -16.98 -0.19
CA ARG A 325 5.64 -17.82 0.37
C ARG A 325 5.85 -17.50 1.84
N TRP A 326 6.37 -18.48 2.57
CA TRP A 326 6.91 -18.27 3.91
C TRP A 326 8.31 -17.66 3.79
N SER A 327 8.62 -16.71 4.67
CA SER A 327 9.90 -16.01 4.70
C SER A 327 11.00 -16.84 5.39
N ASP A 328 12.23 -16.31 5.37
CA ASP A 328 13.38 -16.82 6.12
C ASP A 328 13.72 -18.29 5.81
N GLY A 329 13.71 -18.68 4.54
CA GLY A 329 14.06 -20.05 4.14
C GLY A 329 13.06 -21.14 4.54
N LEU A 330 11.97 -20.81 5.23
CA LEU A 330 10.99 -21.80 5.69
C LEU A 330 10.20 -22.41 4.52
N HIS A 331 9.90 -21.63 3.48
CA HIS A 331 9.25 -22.17 2.28
C HIS A 331 10.16 -23.17 1.57
N GLN A 332 11.45 -22.86 1.47
CA GLN A 332 12.48 -23.73 0.91
C GLN A 332 12.67 -24.99 1.75
N ALA A 333 12.59 -24.89 3.08
CA ALA A 333 12.61 -26.05 3.96
C ALA A 333 11.39 -26.97 3.75
N ILE A 334 10.22 -26.42 3.45
CA ILE A 334 9.02 -27.19 3.10
C ILE A 334 9.14 -27.81 1.70
N GLU A 335 9.69 -27.08 0.72
CA GLU A 335 10.01 -27.61 -0.61
C GLU A 335 10.98 -28.80 -0.49
N ALA A 336 12.03 -28.67 0.33
CA ALA A 336 12.99 -29.73 0.62
C ALA A 336 12.36 -30.92 1.37
N LYS A 337 11.48 -30.66 2.34
CA LYS A 337 10.69 -31.67 3.07
C LYS A 337 9.86 -32.53 2.11
N GLU A 338 9.25 -31.92 1.10
CA GLU A 338 8.36 -32.57 0.14
C GLU A 338 9.06 -33.08 -1.13
N HIS A 339 10.39 -32.93 -1.22
CA HIS A 339 11.20 -33.27 -2.40
C HIS A 339 10.75 -32.55 -3.69
N VAL A 340 10.37 -31.29 -3.53
CA VAL A 340 9.96 -30.38 -4.61
C VAL A 340 11.17 -29.53 -5.03
N PRO A 341 11.30 -29.08 -6.30
CA PRO A 341 12.40 -28.21 -6.71
C PRO A 341 12.51 -26.97 -5.81
N ILE A 342 13.64 -26.83 -5.12
CA ILE A 342 13.87 -25.75 -4.17
C ILE A 342 14.08 -24.46 -4.95
N GLN A 343 13.22 -23.48 -4.70
CA GLN A 343 13.33 -22.20 -5.36
C GLN A 343 14.34 -21.31 -4.64
N PRO A 344 15.02 -20.38 -5.35
CA PRO A 344 15.94 -19.43 -4.72
C PRO A 344 15.28 -18.71 -3.54
N GLU A 345 16.07 -18.46 -2.50
CA GLU A 345 15.59 -17.75 -1.33
C GLU A 345 15.28 -16.29 -1.68
N THR A 346 14.27 -15.73 -1.03
CA THR A 346 13.94 -14.31 -1.16
C THR A 346 14.57 -13.52 -0.02
N GLN A 347 15.45 -12.58 -0.35
CA GLN A 347 16.04 -11.62 0.60
C GLN A 347 15.36 -10.26 0.50
N THR A 348 15.17 -9.57 1.63
CA THR A 348 14.74 -8.18 1.67
C THR A 348 15.80 -7.25 1.06
N LEU A 349 15.45 -6.55 -0.03
CA LEU A 349 16.31 -5.55 -0.68
C LEU A 349 16.06 -4.14 -0.12
N ALA A 350 14.79 -3.83 0.13
CA ALA A 350 14.37 -2.56 0.68
C ALA A 350 13.09 -2.76 1.48
N SER A 351 12.95 -2.04 2.58
CA SER A 351 11.76 -2.09 3.43
C SER A 351 11.50 -0.74 4.06
N ILE A 352 10.23 -0.37 4.25
CA ILE A 352 9.78 0.79 5.02
C ILE A 352 8.38 0.54 5.60
N THR A 353 8.12 0.99 6.83
CA THR A 353 6.76 1.02 7.38
C THR A 353 5.94 2.17 6.81
N TYR A 354 4.62 2.04 6.74
CA TYR A 354 3.76 3.16 6.33
C TYR A 354 3.94 4.37 7.24
N GLN A 355 4.12 4.15 8.54
CA GLN A 355 4.41 5.17 9.54
C GLN A 355 5.58 6.06 9.10
N ASN A 356 6.76 5.46 8.92
CA ASN A 356 7.97 6.19 8.56
C ASN A 356 7.93 6.74 7.13
N PHE A 357 7.20 6.09 6.21
CA PHE A 357 6.99 6.61 4.86
C PHE A 357 6.20 7.92 4.87
N PHE A 358 5.08 7.99 5.58
CA PHE A 358 4.24 9.18 5.61
C PHE A 358 4.85 10.33 6.42
N LEU A 359 5.73 10.02 7.39
CA LEU A 359 6.54 11.02 8.10
C LEU A 359 7.60 11.72 7.21
N LEU A 360 7.77 11.31 5.95
CA LEU A 360 8.64 12.00 4.99
C LEU A 360 8.02 13.28 4.41
N TYR A 361 6.71 13.47 4.55
CA TYR A 361 6.02 14.65 4.03
C TYR A 361 6.14 15.84 4.99
N ASP A 362 6.46 17.02 4.46
CA ASP A 362 6.50 18.27 5.24
C ASP A 362 5.16 18.58 5.90
N LYS A 363 4.05 18.28 5.20
CA LYS A 363 2.69 18.45 5.71
C LYS A 363 1.86 17.21 5.37
N LEU A 364 1.29 16.59 6.41
CA LEU A 364 0.47 15.38 6.31
C LEU A 364 -0.93 15.67 6.84
N SER A 365 -1.96 15.28 6.09
CA SER A 365 -3.36 15.46 6.48
C SER A 365 -4.18 14.24 6.07
N GLY A 366 -5.37 14.09 6.64
CA GLY A 366 -6.21 12.95 6.30
C GLY A 366 -7.69 13.16 6.58
N MET A 367 -8.53 12.35 5.97
CA MET A 367 -9.98 12.41 6.17
C MET A 367 -10.56 11.02 6.35
N THR A 368 -11.54 10.88 7.24
CA THR A 368 -12.25 9.62 7.47
C THR A 368 -13.54 9.87 8.26
N GLY A 369 -14.45 8.88 8.31
CA GLY A 369 -15.65 8.95 9.16
C GLY A 369 -15.44 8.63 10.63
N THR A 370 -14.25 8.12 10.99
CA THR A 370 -14.06 7.40 12.25
C THR A 370 -12.65 7.51 12.87
N ALA A 371 -11.98 8.66 12.78
CA ALA A 371 -10.61 8.82 13.30
C ALA A 371 -10.52 9.00 14.83
N LYS A 372 -11.55 9.54 15.50
CA LYS A 372 -11.45 9.99 16.89
C LYS A 372 -11.10 8.87 17.87
N THR A 373 -11.42 7.62 17.56
CA THR A 373 -11.08 6.48 18.42
C THR A 373 -9.56 6.26 18.50
N GLU A 374 -8.84 6.57 17.42
CA GLU A 374 -7.40 6.38 17.27
C GLU A 374 -6.59 7.68 17.42
N GLU A 375 -7.20 8.76 17.93
CA GLU A 375 -6.55 10.07 18.10
C GLU A 375 -5.21 9.97 18.85
N ALA A 376 -5.15 9.14 19.89
CA ALA A 376 -3.93 8.93 20.66
C ALA A 376 -2.80 8.25 19.85
N GLU A 377 -3.13 7.43 18.84
CA GLU A 377 -2.16 6.83 17.93
C GLU A 377 -1.69 7.85 16.90
N PHE A 378 -2.62 8.63 16.32
CA PHE A 378 -2.29 9.70 15.38
C PHE A 378 -1.39 10.78 15.98
N GLU A 379 -1.70 11.25 17.19
CA GLU A 379 -0.90 12.27 17.88
C GLU A 379 0.48 11.74 18.27
N LYS A 380 0.59 10.48 18.71
CA LYS A 380 1.89 9.92 19.17
C LYS A 380 2.83 9.53 18.05
N ILE A 381 2.30 8.96 16.97
CA ILE A 381 3.13 8.41 15.88
C ILE A 381 3.36 9.46 14.80
N TYR A 382 2.32 10.22 14.45
CA TYR A 382 2.34 11.12 13.29
C TYR A 382 2.33 12.61 13.66
N ASP A 383 2.16 12.97 14.94
CA ASP A 383 1.96 14.35 15.40
C ASP A 383 0.76 15.04 14.73
N ILE A 384 -0.32 14.27 14.48
CA ILE A 384 -1.53 14.76 13.81
C ILE A 384 -2.72 14.80 14.77
N GLU A 385 -3.34 15.98 14.89
CA GLU A 385 -4.58 16.15 15.65
C GLU A 385 -5.83 15.69 14.88
N VAL A 386 -6.84 15.18 15.59
CA VAL A 386 -8.15 14.82 15.01
C VAL A 386 -9.22 15.87 15.35
N THR A 387 -9.80 16.47 14.31
CA THR A 387 -10.90 17.45 14.43
C THR A 387 -12.20 16.86 13.90
N ILE A 388 -13.26 16.84 14.72
CA ILE A 388 -14.57 16.30 14.34
C ILE A 388 -15.38 17.38 13.65
N ILE A 389 -15.69 17.18 12.37
CA ILE A 389 -16.49 18.10 11.58
C ILE A 389 -17.98 17.79 11.81
N PRO A 390 -18.82 18.81 12.08
CA PRO A 390 -20.27 18.60 12.20
C PRO A 390 -20.87 18.14 10.87
N THR A 391 -21.93 17.35 10.92
CA THR A 391 -22.66 16.94 9.72
C THR A 391 -23.47 18.12 9.15
N ASN A 392 -23.61 18.18 7.83
CA ASN A 392 -24.43 19.20 7.16
C ASN A 392 -25.90 19.12 7.60
N ARG A 393 -26.40 17.89 7.79
CA ARG A 393 -27.74 17.60 8.28
C ARG A 393 -27.70 16.68 9.51
N PRO A 394 -28.65 16.79 10.46
CA PRO A 394 -28.71 15.87 11.60
C PRO A 394 -28.93 14.43 11.16
N ILE A 395 -28.26 13.48 11.83
CA ILE A 395 -28.40 12.04 11.54
C ILE A 395 -29.76 11.55 12.04
N ALA A 396 -30.57 10.97 11.15
CA ALA A 396 -31.88 10.38 11.45
C ALA A 396 -31.86 8.84 11.57
N ARG A 397 -30.66 8.23 11.50
CA ARG A 397 -30.47 6.78 11.59
C ARG A 397 -30.82 6.23 12.97
N ASN A 398 -31.55 5.12 13.01
CA ASN A 398 -31.87 4.39 14.22
C ASN A 398 -30.96 3.16 14.41
N ASP A 399 -30.02 3.24 15.35
CA ASP A 399 -29.13 2.13 15.70
C ASP A 399 -29.82 1.21 16.74
N LYS A 400 -30.32 0.06 16.30
CA LYS A 400 -30.98 -0.93 17.17
C LYS A 400 -29.95 -1.66 18.03
N SER A 401 -30.42 -2.18 19.17
CA SER A 401 -29.62 -3.04 20.05
C SER A 401 -29.15 -4.31 19.33
N ASP A 402 -27.99 -4.82 19.75
CA ASP A 402 -27.46 -6.09 19.25
C ASP A 402 -28.34 -7.25 19.70
N VAL A 403 -28.53 -8.22 18.80
CA VAL A 403 -29.24 -9.46 19.06
C VAL A 403 -28.22 -10.60 19.13
N VAL A 404 -28.16 -11.28 20.27
CA VAL A 404 -27.19 -12.37 20.49
C VAL A 404 -27.91 -13.71 20.53
N TYR A 405 -27.44 -14.66 19.75
CA TYR A 405 -27.91 -16.05 19.70
C TYR A 405 -26.92 -16.99 20.38
N LYS A 406 -27.41 -18.14 20.83
CA LYS A 406 -26.57 -19.15 21.47
C LYS A 406 -25.66 -19.87 20.46
N THR A 407 -26.18 -20.16 19.27
CA THR A 407 -25.49 -20.93 18.21
C THR A 407 -25.46 -20.15 16.90
N GLU A 408 -24.43 -20.38 16.07
CA GLU A 408 -24.33 -19.76 14.74
C GLU A 408 -25.49 -20.13 13.81
N PRO A 409 -25.97 -21.39 13.72
CA PRO A 409 -27.10 -21.73 12.85
C PRO A 409 -28.38 -20.94 13.17
N ALA A 410 -28.69 -20.74 14.45
CA ALA A 410 -29.84 -19.95 14.88
C ALA A 410 -29.70 -18.47 14.45
N LYS A 411 -28.50 -17.89 14.62
CA LYS A 411 -28.15 -16.55 14.14
C LYS A 411 -28.42 -16.41 12.64
N TRP A 412 -27.86 -17.32 11.83
CA TRP A 412 -27.95 -17.23 10.37
C TRP A 412 -29.37 -17.41 9.85
N LYS A 413 -30.16 -18.31 10.46
CA LYS A 413 -31.57 -18.50 10.10
C LYS A 413 -32.40 -17.25 10.42
N ALA A 414 -32.21 -16.66 11.60
CA ALA A 414 -32.92 -15.44 11.98
C ALA A 414 -32.54 -14.24 11.10
N LEU A 415 -31.26 -14.14 10.73
CA LEU A 415 -30.77 -13.10 9.84
C LEU A 415 -31.37 -13.22 8.43
N ALA A 416 -31.37 -14.43 7.86
CA ALA A 416 -31.96 -14.70 6.55
C ALA A 416 -33.47 -14.38 6.53
N GLN A 417 -34.17 -14.67 7.63
CA GLN A 417 -35.58 -14.33 7.81
C GLN A 417 -35.80 -12.80 7.86
N GLU A 418 -34.99 -12.03 8.61
CA GLU A 418 -35.10 -10.57 8.62
C GLU A 418 -34.81 -9.97 7.23
N CYS A 419 -33.86 -10.53 6.48
CA CYS A 419 -33.61 -10.11 5.09
C CYS A 419 -34.82 -10.38 4.18
N ALA A 420 -35.45 -11.55 4.31
CA ALA A 420 -36.64 -11.90 3.53
C ALA A 420 -37.82 -10.96 3.83
N GLU A 421 -38.08 -10.66 5.11
CA GLU A 421 -39.15 -9.72 5.51
C GLU A 421 -38.93 -8.31 4.97
N MET A 422 -37.69 -7.81 5.02
CA MET A 422 -37.35 -6.49 4.48
C MET A 422 -37.43 -6.46 2.95
N HIS A 423 -37.00 -7.53 2.29
CA HIS A 423 -37.13 -7.68 0.83
C HIS A 423 -38.60 -7.69 0.40
N GLU A 424 -39.47 -8.44 1.10
CA GLU A 424 -40.89 -8.54 0.81
C GLU A 424 -41.65 -7.22 1.02
N THR A 425 -41.22 -6.41 1.99
CA THR A 425 -41.71 -5.03 2.18
C THR A 425 -41.13 -4.02 1.18
N GLY A 426 -40.13 -4.42 0.39
CA GLY A 426 -39.46 -3.58 -0.61
C GLY A 426 -38.39 -2.65 -0.03
N ARG A 427 -37.94 -2.88 1.21
CA ARG A 427 -36.92 -2.07 1.88
C ARG A 427 -35.51 -2.59 1.53
N PRO A 428 -34.55 -1.74 1.12
CA PRO A 428 -33.20 -2.17 0.82
C PRO A 428 -32.44 -2.63 2.05
N VAL A 429 -31.65 -3.70 1.89
CA VAL A 429 -30.83 -4.31 2.94
C VAL A 429 -29.38 -4.43 2.49
N LEU A 430 -28.46 -3.99 3.35
CA LEU A 430 -27.03 -4.26 3.24
C LEU A 430 -26.59 -5.16 4.41
N VAL A 431 -26.05 -6.33 4.11
CA VAL A 431 -25.51 -7.26 5.10
C VAL A 431 -23.99 -7.24 5.04
N GLY A 432 -23.33 -6.89 6.14
CA GLY A 432 -21.87 -6.95 6.28
C GLY A 432 -21.42 -8.21 7.02
N THR A 433 -20.65 -9.05 6.34
CA THR A 433 -20.05 -10.29 6.89
C THR A 433 -18.54 -10.13 7.08
N THR A 434 -17.90 -11.04 7.83
CA THR A 434 -16.45 -11.00 8.12
C THR A 434 -15.61 -11.90 7.20
N SER A 435 -16.23 -12.86 6.51
CA SER A 435 -15.52 -13.78 5.61
C SER A 435 -16.39 -14.16 4.42
N VAL A 436 -15.75 -14.54 3.31
CA VAL A 436 -16.46 -14.92 2.08
C VAL A 436 -17.26 -16.20 2.29
N GLU A 437 -16.76 -17.14 3.09
CA GLU A 437 -17.48 -18.37 3.45
C GLU A 437 -18.83 -18.05 4.13
N LYS A 438 -18.84 -17.10 5.07
CA LYS A 438 -20.06 -16.66 5.75
C LYS A 438 -21.01 -15.94 4.79
N SER A 439 -20.48 -15.18 3.83
CA SER A 439 -21.28 -14.56 2.77
C SER A 439 -21.93 -15.61 1.86
N GLU A 440 -21.21 -16.67 1.49
CA GLU A 440 -21.73 -17.78 0.69
C GLU A 440 -22.76 -18.61 1.47
N LEU A 441 -22.56 -18.82 2.77
CA LEU A 441 -23.53 -19.46 3.66
C LEU A 441 -24.86 -18.70 3.68
N LEU A 442 -24.81 -17.38 3.90
CA LEU A 442 -26.00 -16.54 3.90
C LEU A 442 -26.66 -16.51 2.51
N SER A 443 -25.86 -16.41 1.45
CA SER A 443 -26.36 -16.49 0.07
C SER A 443 -27.15 -17.77 -0.18
N GLY A 444 -26.64 -18.93 0.26
CA GLY A 444 -27.34 -20.20 0.16
C GLY A 444 -28.67 -20.22 0.93
N LEU A 445 -28.73 -19.62 2.12
CA LEU A 445 -29.97 -19.51 2.89
C LEU A 445 -31.01 -18.58 2.22
N LEU A 446 -30.57 -17.46 1.64
CA LEU A 446 -31.46 -16.55 0.92
C LEU A 446 -31.99 -17.19 -0.37
N GLN A 447 -31.19 -18.00 -1.08
CA GLN A 447 -31.66 -18.79 -2.23
C GLN A 447 -32.76 -19.78 -1.83
N GLN A 448 -32.63 -20.44 -0.66
CA GLN A 448 -33.67 -21.33 -0.15
C GLN A 448 -34.98 -20.61 0.18
N LEU A 449 -34.90 -19.33 0.54
CA LEU A 449 -36.05 -18.46 0.79
C LEU A 449 -36.56 -17.75 -0.47
N ASN A 450 -35.99 -18.01 -1.64
CA ASN A 450 -36.28 -17.33 -2.91
C ASN A 450 -36.12 -15.79 -2.83
N VAL A 451 -35.10 -15.32 -2.12
CA VAL A 451 -34.77 -13.89 -2.04
C VAL A 451 -33.65 -13.57 -3.02
N ASP A 452 -33.93 -12.68 -3.97
CA ASP A 452 -32.93 -12.18 -4.91
C ASP A 452 -31.91 -11.29 -4.18
N HIS A 453 -30.62 -11.57 -4.36
CA HIS A 453 -29.56 -10.85 -3.68
C HIS A 453 -28.27 -10.81 -4.49
N ASN A 454 -27.43 -9.82 -4.18
CA ASN A 454 -26.10 -9.68 -4.75
C ASN A 454 -25.02 -10.01 -3.72
N LEU A 455 -23.96 -10.70 -4.15
CA LEU A 455 -22.83 -11.09 -3.31
C LEU A 455 -21.55 -10.36 -3.74
N LEU A 456 -20.89 -9.68 -2.80
CA LEU A 456 -19.65 -8.95 -2.99
C LEU A 456 -18.53 -9.59 -2.16
N ASN A 457 -17.44 -9.98 -2.82
CA ASN A 457 -16.41 -10.84 -2.24
C ASN A 457 -15.04 -10.16 -2.12
N ALA A 458 -14.96 -8.84 -2.33
CA ALA A 458 -13.75 -8.03 -2.26
C ALA A 458 -12.60 -8.55 -3.14
N LYS A 459 -12.91 -9.13 -4.31
CA LYS A 459 -11.87 -9.60 -5.23
C LYS A 459 -11.34 -8.42 -6.07
N PRO A 460 -10.02 -8.20 -6.16
CA PRO A 460 -9.44 -7.09 -6.92
C PRO A 460 -9.97 -6.97 -8.36
N GLU A 461 -10.10 -8.10 -9.04
CA GLU A 461 -10.63 -8.21 -10.42
C GLU A 461 -12.10 -7.76 -10.55
N ASN A 462 -12.85 -7.72 -9.44
CA ASN A 462 -14.28 -7.39 -9.43
C ASN A 462 -14.58 -6.06 -8.74
N VAL A 463 -13.59 -5.27 -8.30
CA VAL A 463 -13.82 -4.03 -7.53
C VAL A 463 -14.74 -3.06 -8.28
N GLU A 464 -14.57 -2.96 -9.60
CA GLU A 464 -15.44 -2.14 -10.44
C GLU A 464 -16.87 -2.69 -10.43
N ARG A 465 -17.05 -3.99 -10.74
CA ARG A 465 -18.35 -4.69 -10.69
C ARG A 465 -19.04 -4.56 -9.33
N GLU A 466 -18.28 -4.69 -8.25
CA GLU A 466 -18.77 -4.53 -6.89
C GLU A 466 -19.24 -3.11 -6.63
N SER A 467 -18.51 -2.11 -7.13
CA SER A 467 -18.93 -0.71 -7.06
C SER A 467 -20.23 -0.46 -7.83
N GLU A 468 -20.44 -1.10 -8.99
CA GLU A 468 -21.70 -0.99 -9.74
C GLU A 468 -22.88 -1.51 -8.91
N ILE A 469 -22.71 -2.67 -8.27
CA ILE A 469 -23.75 -3.29 -7.44
C ILE A 469 -24.04 -2.39 -6.23
N VAL A 470 -23.00 -1.89 -5.55
CA VAL A 470 -23.17 -1.04 -4.36
C VAL A 470 -23.84 0.29 -4.69
N ALA A 471 -23.54 0.89 -5.85
CA ALA A 471 -24.22 2.10 -6.32
C ALA A 471 -25.73 1.91 -6.49
N GLN A 472 -26.20 0.66 -6.68
CA GLN A 472 -27.61 0.31 -6.82
C GLN A 472 -28.22 -0.36 -5.57
N ALA A 473 -27.44 -0.57 -4.51
CA ALA A 473 -27.89 -1.27 -3.30
C ALA A 473 -28.99 -0.51 -2.51
N GLY A 474 -29.22 0.76 -2.82
CA GLY A 474 -30.26 1.59 -2.20
C GLY A 474 -31.63 1.53 -2.88
N ARG A 475 -31.81 0.70 -3.91
CA ARG A 475 -33.08 0.53 -4.63
C ARG A 475 -34.09 -0.33 -3.87
N SER A 476 -35.37 -0.17 -4.17
CA SER A 476 -36.45 -0.87 -3.47
C SER A 476 -36.30 -2.39 -3.64
N GLY A 477 -36.31 -3.12 -2.52
CA GLY A 477 -36.17 -4.57 -2.47
C GLY A 477 -34.75 -5.10 -2.68
N ALA A 478 -33.73 -4.25 -2.89
CA ALA A 478 -32.37 -4.73 -3.09
C ALA A 478 -31.79 -5.36 -1.81
N VAL A 479 -31.27 -6.59 -1.91
CA VAL A 479 -30.49 -7.25 -0.84
C VAL A 479 -29.05 -7.42 -1.30
N THR A 480 -28.11 -6.84 -0.57
CA THR A 480 -26.69 -6.87 -0.91
C THR A 480 -25.87 -7.42 0.25
N ILE A 481 -25.09 -8.47 0.00
CA ILE A 481 -24.16 -9.07 0.96
C ILE A 481 -22.76 -8.57 0.63
N ALA A 482 -22.13 -7.87 1.56
CA ALA A 482 -20.78 -7.34 1.46
C ALA A 482 -19.83 -8.07 2.40
N THR A 483 -18.81 -8.73 1.84
CA THR A 483 -17.74 -9.31 2.64
C THR A 483 -16.79 -8.23 3.13
N ASN A 484 -16.55 -8.17 4.44
CA ASN A 484 -15.80 -7.14 5.15
C ASN A 484 -16.26 -5.72 4.77
N MET A 485 -15.50 -5.05 3.91
CA MET A 485 -15.76 -3.69 3.44
C MET A 485 -15.83 -3.62 1.92
N ALA A 486 -16.28 -4.69 1.25
CA ALA A 486 -16.53 -4.68 -0.19
C ALA A 486 -17.42 -3.47 -0.59
N GLY A 487 -17.08 -2.82 -1.71
CA GLY A 487 -17.70 -1.55 -2.11
C GLY A 487 -17.33 -0.35 -1.23
N ARG A 488 -16.12 -0.36 -0.64
CA ARG A 488 -15.53 0.82 -0.01
C ARG A 488 -15.41 1.98 -0.99
N GLY A 489 -15.68 3.20 -0.50
CA GLY A 489 -15.57 4.42 -1.29
C GLY A 489 -16.75 4.68 -2.23
N THR A 490 -17.63 3.70 -2.48
CA THR A 490 -18.86 3.89 -3.27
C THR A 490 -20.03 4.24 -2.37
N ASP A 491 -20.75 5.29 -2.74
CA ASP A 491 -21.89 5.77 -1.99
C ASP A 491 -23.18 5.01 -2.33
N ILE A 492 -23.89 4.54 -1.31
CA ILE A 492 -25.23 3.94 -1.45
C ILE A 492 -26.25 5.07 -1.38
N ILE A 493 -26.85 5.39 -2.52
CA ILE A 493 -27.89 6.42 -2.67
C ILE A 493 -29.24 5.71 -2.66
N LEU A 494 -30.18 6.16 -1.82
CA LEU A 494 -31.54 5.62 -1.81
C LEU A 494 -32.20 5.91 -3.15
N GLY A 495 -32.82 4.91 -3.78
CA GLY A 495 -33.35 5.01 -5.15
C GLY A 495 -32.35 4.66 -6.26
N GLY A 496 -31.07 4.45 -5.95
CA GLY A 496 -30.02 4.09 -6.92
C GLY A 496 -29.31 5.30 -7.52
N ASN A 497 -28.17 5.07 -8.16
CA ASN A 497 -27.33 6.12 -8.74
C ASN A 497 -27.61 6.31 -10.25
N SER A 498 -28.34 7.38 -10.61
CA SER A 498 -28.74 7.72 -11.98
C SER A 498 -27.58 8.09 -12.91
N ASP A 499 -26.59 8.86 -12.42
CA ASP A 499 -25.36 9.20 -13.15
C ASP A 499 -24.62 7.94 -13.60
N TYR A 500 -24.44 7.02 -12.65
CA TYR A 500 -23.78 5.76 -12.91
C TYR A 500 -24.52 4.93 -13.98
N MET A 501 -25.85 4.84 -13.88
CA MET A 501 -26.69 4.13 -14.85
C MET A 501 -26.59 4.75 -16.25
N ALA A 502 -26.57 6.08 -16.35
CA ALA A 502 -26.47 6.78 -17.63
C ALA A 502 -25.13 6.51 -18.34
N ARG A 503 -24.02 6.54 -17.59
CA ARG A 503 -22.68 6.19 -18.12
C ARG A 503 -22.62 4.74 -18.58
N LEU A 504 -23.15 3.83 -17.78
CA LEU A 504 -23.17 2.40 -18.10
C LEU A 504 -24.00 2.12 -19.35
N LYS A 505 -25.11 2.84 -19.55
CA LYS A 505 -25.94 2.70 -20.76
C LYS A 505 -25.21 3.16 -22.01
N ILE A 506 -24.45 4.25 -21.93
CA ILE A 506 -23.59 4.68 -23.04
C ILE A 506 -22.49 3.64 -23.28
N ARG A 507 -21.86 3.12 -22.22
CA ARG A 507 -20.83 2.09 -22.29
C ARG A 507 -21.30 0.85 -23.07
N GLU A 508 -22.51 0.38 -22.79
CA GLU A 508 -23.12 -0.78 -23.45
C GLU A 508 -23.20 -0.63 -24.99
N PHE A 509 -23.47 0.59 -25.48
CA PHE A 509 -23.62 0.86 -26.92
C PHE A 509 -22.30 1.29 -27.57
N PHE A 510 -21.42 1.96 -26.83
CA PHE A 510 -20.18 2.57 -27.34
C PHE A 510 -19.01 1.58 -27.39
N MET A 511 -18.73 0.86 -26.30
CA MET A 511 -17.55 0.00 -26.17
C MET A 511 -17.44 -1.07 -27.26
N PRO A 512 -18.50 -1.85 -27.58
CA PRO A 512 -18.39 -2.92 -28.59
C PRO A 512 -18.00 -2.44 -29.99
N LYS A 513 -18.22 -1.15 -30.29
CA LYS A 513 -18.01 -0.58 -31.63
C LYS A 513 -16.68 0.15 -31.77
N ILE A 514 -16.04 0.53 -30.66
CA ILE A 514 -14.90 1.45 -30.68
C ILE A 514 -13.63 0.92 -30.05
N VAL A 515 -13.74 -0.03 -29.12
CA VAL A 515 -12.58 -0.63 -28.44
C VAL A 515 -11.91 -1.64 -29.38
N ARG A 516 -10.58 -1.56 -29.47
CA ARG A 516 -9.73 -2.56 -30.16
C ARG A 516 -9.88 -3.92 -29.46
N PRO A 517 -10.05 -5.04 -30.18
CA PRO A 517 -9.90 -6.35 -29.59
C PRO A 517 -8.47 -6.48 -29.05
N GLU A 518 -8.30 -6.74 -27.76
CA GLU A 518 -6.98 -7.03 -27.19
C GLU A 518 -6.53 -8.42 -27.70
N ASP A 519 -5.42 -8.48 -28.42
CA ASP A 519 -4.64 -9.71 -28.56
C ASP A 519 -3.93 -9.94 -27.21
N GLU A 520 -4.50 -10.80 -26.36
CA GLU A 520 -3.78 -11.33 -25.19
C GLU A 520 -2.57 -12.17 -25.67
N GLN A 521 -1.48 -11.53 -26.08
CA GLN A 521 -0.15 -12.08 -25.87
C GLN A 521 0.24 -11.79 -24.42
N GLY A 522 -0.38 -12.54 -23.50
CA GLY A 522 0.19 -12.71 -22.18
C GLY A 522 1.60 -13.30 -22.36
N PHE A 523 2.57 -12.71 -21.66
CA PHE A 523 3.92 -13.22 -21.47
C PHE A 523 3.86 -14.71 -21.06
N GLY A 524 3.94 -15.59 -22.06
CA GLY A 524 4.21 -16.99 -21.85
C GLY A 524 5.70 -17.13 -21.57
N VAL A 525 6.03 -17.60 -20.37
CA VAL A 525 7.35 -18.16 -20.04
C VAL A 525 7.86 -18.94 -21.24
N ALA A 526 9.08 -18.63 -21.69
CA ALA A 526 9.73 -19.30 -22.81
C ALA A 526 9.64 -20.82 -22.62
N LYS A 527 8.82 -21.48 -23.45
CA LYS A 527 8.80 -22.93 -23.51
C LYS A 527 10.14 -23.39 -24.06
N VAL A 528 10.97 -23.93 -23.18
CA VAL A 528 12.12 -24.75 -23.55
C VAL A 528 11.63 -25.88 -24.44
N ALA A 529 12.21 -25.98 -25.64
CA ALA A 529 11.95 -27.06 -26.56
C ALA A 529 12.48 -28.37 -25.96
N ALA A 530 11.59 -29.27 -25.55
CA ALA A 530 11.91 -30.63 -25.18
C ALA A 530 11.10 -31.62 -26.03
N ALA A 531 11.77 -32.72 -26.37
CA ALA A 531 11.55 -33.57 -27.53
C ALA A 531 10.29 -34.44 -27.49
N GLY A 532 9.97 -34.98 -28.67
CA GLY A 532 8.73 -35.67 -28.99
C GLY A 532 8.38 -36.89 -28.13
N GLY A 533 7.09 -37.04 -27.89
CA GLY A 533 6.48 -38.23 -27.30
C GLY A 533 4.97 -38.21 -27.50
N SER A 534 4.47 -39.08 -28.39
CA SER A 534 3.03 -39.23 -28.65
C SER A 534 2.35 -39.94 -27.47
N ARG A 535 1.19 -39.46 -27.01
CA ARG A 535 0.18 -40.29 -26.33
C ARG A 535 -1.21 -39.64 -26.27
N THR A 536 -2.10 -40.24 -27.07
CA THR A 536 -3.53 -40.53 -26.88
C THR A 536 -4.41 -39.72 -25.91
N SER A 537 -5.49 -39.20 -26.52
CA SER A 537 -6.65 -38.52 -25.97
C SER A 537 -7.40 -39.26 -24.85
N ALA A 538 -7.64 -38.57 -23.73
CA ALA A 538 -8.72 -38.86 -22.79
C ALA A 538 -9.78 -37.74 -22.87
N LYS A 539 -11.04 -38.13 -23.06
CA LYS A 539 -12.21 -37.26 -23.17
C LYS A 539 -12.59 -36.69 -21.80
N GLY A 540 -12.47 -35.38 -21.65
CA GLY A 540 -13.04 -34.63 -20.52
C GLY A 540 -12.75 -33.13 -20.67
N PHE A 541 -13.78 -32.31 -20.71
CA PHE A 541 -13.73 -30.83 -20.82
C PHE A 541 -13.08 -30.25 -22.08
N GLN A 542 -13.81 -30.27 -23.20
CA GLN A 542 -13.69 -29.22 -24.21
C GLN A 542 -14.68 -28.10 -23.91
N SER A 543 -14.22 -27.09 -23.18
CA SER A 543 -14.75 -25.73 -23.26
C SER A 543 -13.59 -24.75 -23.40
N ASN A 544 -12.77 -24.92 -24.44
CA ASN A 544 -11.89 -23.86 -24.94
C ASN A 544 -12.70 -22.90 -25.84
N GLY A 545 -13.80 -22.39 -25.30
CA GLY A 545 -14.44 -21.18 -25.80
C GLY A 545 -13.89 -20.03 -24.98
N LYS A 546 -12.87 -19.35 -25.49
CA LYS A 546 -12.38 -18.09 -24.94
C LYS A 546 -13.58 -17.15 -24.73
N LYS A 547 -13.87 -16.77 -23.48
CA LYS A 547 -14.99 -15.85 -23.18
C LYS A 547 -14.65 -14.49 -23.80
N GLN A 548 -15.34 -14.10 -24.87
CA GLN A 548 -15.35 -12.71 -25.33
C GLN A 548 -15.82 -11.82 -24.17
N LYS A 549 -15.06 -10.78 -23.80
CA LYS A 549 -15.48 -9.75 -22.84
C LYS A 549 -16.82 -9.18 -23.31
N THR A 550 -17.88 -9.33 -22.51
CA THR A 550 -19.21 -8.79 -22.82
C THR A 550 -19.38 -7.44 -22.15
N TRP A 551 -19.42 -6.35 -22.92
CA TRP A 551 -19.70 -4.99 -22.43
C TRP A 551 -21.17 -4.73 -22.07
N LYS A 552 -21.99 -5.79 -22.03
CA LYS A 552 -23.40 -5.70 -21.65
C LYS A 552 -23.50 -5.71 -20.13
N ALA A 553 -24.12 -4.67 -19.58
CA ALA A 553 -24.54 -4.63 -18.19
C ALA A 553 -25.65 -5.67 -17.93
N SER A 554 -25.82 -6.09 -16.68
CA SER A 554 -26.99 -6.89 -16.30
C SER A 554 -28.26 -6.08 -16.56
N PRO A 555 -29.29 -6.63 -17.26
CA PRO A 555 -30.53 -5.91 -17.52
C PRO A 555 -31.19 -5.34 -16.26
N GLU A 556 -31.00 -6.02 -15.13
CA GLU A 556 -31.52 -5.66 -13.80
C GLU A 556 -30.98 -4.34 -13.24
N ILE A 557 -29.83 -3.88 -13.75
CA ILE A 557 -29.22 -2.61 -13.33
C ILE A 557 -30.06 -1.42 -13.83
N PHE A 558 -30.70 -1.54 -15.00
CA PHE A 558 -31.48 -0.45 -15.57
C PHE A 558 -32.91 -0.46 -15.01
N PRO A 559 -33.39 0.66 -14.44
CA PRO A 559 -34.69 0.72 -13.77
C PRO A 559 -35.85 0.72 -14.76
N THR A 560 -35.61 1.20 -15.97
CA THR A 560 -36.59 1.31 -17.04
C THR A 560 -35.91 1.30 -18.40
N ASP A 561 -36.65 0.91 -19.43
CA ASP A 561 -36.20 1.04 -20.81
C ASP A 561 -36.22 2.52 -21.21
N LEU A 562 -35.20 2.96 -21.96
CA LEU A 562 -35.16 4.32 -22.48
C LEU A 562 -36.31 4.57 -23.44
N SER A 563 -36.76 5.83 -23.51
CA SER A 563 -37.71 6.23 -24.55
C SER A 563 -37.14 5.94 -25.95
N ASN A 564 -38.02 5.61 -26.91
CA ASN A 564 -37.62 5.35 -28.30
C ASN A 564 -36.83 6.53 -28.92
N GLU A 565 -37.09 7.76 -28.47
CA GLU A 565 -36.40 8.96 -28.92
C GLU A 565 -34.97 9.01 -28.37
N THR A 566 -34.79 8.79 -27.06
CA THR A 566 -33.48 8.77 -26.40
C THR A 566 -32.61 7.60 -26.87
N GLU A 567 -33.18 6.41 -27.05
CA GLU A 567 -32.42 5.26 -27.58
C GLU A 567 -31.95 5.50 -29.02
N LYS A 568 -32.77 6.17 -29.85
CA LYS A 568 -32.38 6.57 -31.20
C LYS A 568 -31.26 7.62 -31.17
N ALA A 569 -31.39 8.64 -30.32
CA ALA A 569 -30.36 9.66 -30.14
C ALA A 569 -29.02 9.03 -29.69
N LEU A 570 -29.05 8.06 -28.79
CA LEU A 570 -27.89 7.29 -28.36
C LEU A 570 -27.23 6.52 -29.50
N LYS A 571 -28.01 5.79 -30.31
CA LYS A 571 -27.48 5.08 -31.48
C LYS A 571 -26.84 6.04 -32.47
N ASP A 572 -27.45 7.20 -32.70
CA ASP A 572 -26.96 8.23 -33.62
C ASP A 572 -25.67 8.89 -33.10
N ALA A 573 -25.59 9.20 -31.81
CA ALA A 573 -24.39 9.77 -31.19
C ALA A 573 -23.22 8.77 -31.20
N VAL A 574 -23.47 7.50 -30.87
CA VAL A 574 -22.45 6.44 -30.95
C VAL A 574 -22.00 6.23 -32.39
N ALA A 575 -22.92 6.21 -33.36
CA ALA A 575 -22.55 6.08 -34.78
C ALA A 575 -21.68 7.26 -35.24
N PHE A 576 -21.99 8.47 -34.80
CA PHE A 576 -21.17 9.65 -35.09
C PHE A 576 -19.79 9.57 -34.46
N ALA A 577 -19.68 9.13 -33.20
CA ALA A 577 -18.41 8.97 -32.51
C ALA A 577 -17.54 7.87 -33.17
N VAL A 578 -18.14 6.72 -33.53
CA VAL A 578 -17.45 5.65 -34.27
C VAL A 578 -16.99 6.12 -35.65
N LYS A 579 -17.77 6.97 -36.34
CA LYS A 579 -17.36 7.58 -37.61
C LYS A 579 -16.20 8.57 -37.43
N THR A 580 -16.15 9.27 -36.30
CA THR A 580 -15.16 10.31 -36.02
C THR A 580 -13.82 9.71 -35.61
N TYR A 581 -13.81 8.75 -34.67
CA TYR A 581 -12.59 8.14 -34.17
C TYR A 581 -12.14 6.90 -34.96
N GLY A 582 -13.05 6.30 -35.74
CA GLY A 582 -12.85 5.04 -36.44
C GLY A 582 -13.31 3.83 -35.62
N PRO A 583 -13.80 2.75 -36.27
CA PRO A 583 -14.21 1.53 -35.57
C PRO A 583 -12.99 0.83 -34.96
N GLN A 584 -13.14 0.26 -33.77
CA GLN A 584 -12.08 -0.49 -33.08
C GLN A 584 -10.74 0.26 -33.05
N SER A 585 -10.78 1.55 -32.69
CA SER A 585 -9.65 2.47 -32.80
C SER A 585 -9.06 2.88 -31.45
N LEU A 586 -9.78 2.71 -30.34
CA LEU A 586 -9.35 3.14 -29.02
C LEU A 586 -8.95 1.95 -28.13
N SER A 587 -8.08 2.19 -27.16
CA SER A 587 -7.91 1.27 -26.02
C SER A 587 -9.15 1.32 -25.12
N GLU A 588 -9.32 0.31 -24.26
CA GLU A 588 -10.39 0.29 -23.24
C GLU A 588 -10.36 1.57 -22.40
N LEU A 589 -9.20 1.89 -21.82
CA LEU A 589 -8.97 3.12 -21.06
C LEU A 589 -9.27 4.39 -21.87
N GLY A 590 -8.86 4.42 -23.15
CA GLY A 590 -9.10 5.56 -24.03
C GLY A 590 -10.58 5.75 -24.38
N ALA A 591 -11.38 4.68 -24.41
CA ALA A 591 -12.82 4.76 -24.62
C ALA A 591 -13.56 5.15 -23.33
N GLU A 592 -13.10 4.65 -22.17
CA GLU A 592 -13.62 5.06 -20.86
C GLU A 592 -13.42 6.55 -20.60
N ASP A 593 -12.21 7.05 -20.84
CA ASP A 593 -11.88 8.48 -20.75
C ASP A 593 -12.85 9.35 -21.57
N LYS A 594 -13.26 8.89 -22.75
CA LYS A 594 -14.21 9.62 -23.62
C LYS A 594 -15.63 9.59 -23.08
N ILE A 595 -16.09 8.46 -22.52
CA ILE A 595 -17.40 8.38 -21.84
C ILE A 595 -17.37 9.26 -20.58
N ALA A 596 -16.30 9.19 -19.79
CA ALA A 596 -16.10 10.02 -18.61
C ALA A 596 -16.20 11.49 -19.01
N THR A 597 -15.39 11.95 -19.98
CA THR A 597 -15.41 13.32 -20.52
C THR A 597 -16.80 13.74 -21.01
N ALA A 598 -17.55 12.83 -21.66
CA ALA A 598 -18.91 13.11 -22.12
C ALA A 598 -19.90 13.30 -20.95
N ALA A 599 -19.72 12.59 -19.84
CA ALA A 599 -20.49 12.77 -18.62
C ALA A 599 -20.11 14.04 -17.83
N GLU A 600 -18.93 14.61 -18.09
CA GLU A 600 -18.49 15.87 -17.48
C GLU A 600 -19.28 17.08 -18.03
N LYS A 601 -19.37 18.16 -17.25
CA LYS A 601 -19.88 19.46 -17.73
C LYS A 601 -18.78 20.37 -18.30
N ALA A 602 -17.52 19.95 -18.25
CA ALA A 602 -16.38 20.73 -18.74
C ALA A 602 -16.48 21.02 -20.26
N PRO A 603 -16.18 22.23 -20.73
CA PRO A 603 -16.24 22.56 -22.16
C PRO A 603 -15.30 21.66 -22.96
N THR A 604 -15.76 21.18 -24.11
CA THR A 604 -14.99 20.32 -25.02
C THR A 604 -15.08 20.85 -26.44
N GLU A 605 -13.95 20.87 -27.13
CA GLU A 605 -13.86 21.19 -28.56
C GLU A 605 -14.21 19.97 -29.44
N ASP A 606 -14.32 18.78 -28.84
CA ASP A 606 -14.57 17.55 -29.57
C ASP A 606 -16.07 17.37 -29.88
N PRO A 607 -16.47 17.41 -31.17
CA PRO A 607 -17.87 17.31 -31.57
C PRO A 607 -18.49 15.93 -31.29
N ALA A 608 -17.70 14.86 -31.20
CA ALA A 608 -18.20 13.54 -30.85
C ALA A 608 -18.50 13.44 -29.36
N ILE A 609 -17.63 13.99 -28.51
CA ILE A 609 -17.86 14.08 -27.05
C ILE A 609 -19.10 14.95 -26.78
N GLN A 610 -19.26 16.08 -27.47
CA GLN A 610 -20.42 16.95 -27.28
C GLN A 610 -21.74 16.23 -27.58
N ARG A 611 -21.81 15.44 -28.66
CA ARG A 611 -23.01 14.65 -28.96
C ARG A 611 -23.26 13.53 -27.95
N LEU A 612 -22.21 12.85 -27.48
CA LEU A 612 -22.32 11.85 -26.42
C LEU A 612 -22.82 12.48 -25.12
N ARG A 613 -22.38 13.70 -24.81
CA ARG A 613 -22.81 14.49 -23.65
C ARG A 613 -24.28 14.90 -23.73
N ASP A 614 -24.74 15.35 -24.89
CA ASP A 614 -26.14 15.74 -25.07
C ASP A 614 -27.07 14.54 -24.85
N VAL A 615 -26.69 13.36 -25.37
CA VAL A 615 -27.42 12.12 -25.11
C VAL A 615 -27.31 11.68 -23.65
N TYR A 616 -26.13 11.75 -23.06
CA TYR A 616 -25.92 11.43 -21.65
C TYR A 616 -26.90 12.22 -20.75
N LYS A 617 -27.07 13.52 -21.00
CA LYS A 617 -28.02 14.36 -20.25
C LYS A 617 -29.47 13.91 -20.42
N LEU A 618 -29.87 13.45 -21.61
CA LEU A 618 -31.21 12.92 -21.85
C LEU A 618 -31.43 11.61 -21.08
N ILE A 619 -30.47 10.69 -21.14
CA ILE A 619 -30.51 9.41 -20.41
C ILE A 619 -30.55 9.66 -18.91
N LEU A 620 -29.69 10.57 -18.41
CA LEU A 620 -29.63 10.94 -17.01
C LEU A 620 -30.98 11.45 -16.51
N ALA A 621 -31.62 12.36 -17.24
CA ALA A 621 -32.91 12.92 -16.84
C ALA A 621 -34.03 11.86 -16.80
N GLU A 622 -34.04 10.88 -17.72
CA GLU A 622 -35.01 9.78 -17.69
C GLU A 622 -34.79 8.88 -16.46
N TYR A 623 -33.55 8.57 -16.13
CA TYR A 623 -33.22 7.75 -14.96
C TYR A 623 -33.45 8.51 -13.64
N GLU A 624 -33.09 9.80 -13.56
CA GLU A 624 -33.34 10.65 -12.39
C GLU A 624 -34.82 10.67 -12.00
N ALA A 625 -35.72 10.84 -12.98
CA ALA A 625 -37.16 10.83 -12.71
C ALA A 625 -37.64 9.53 -12.04
N PHE A 626 -37.06 8.38 -12.42
CA PHE A 626 -37.37 7.11 -11.79
C PHE A 626 -36.72 6.98 -10.41
N THR A 627 -35.42 7.29 -10.30
CA THR A 627 -34.67 7.15 -9.05
C THR A 627 -35.21 8.07 -7.96
N ASP A 628 -35.67 9.27 -8.30
CA ASP A 628 -36.28 10.21 -7.35
C ASP A 628 -37.60 9.67 -6.80
N THR A 629 -38.42 9.06 -7.66
CA THR A 629 -39.68 8.41 -7.23
C THR A 629 -39.39 7.19 -6.34
N GLU A 630 -38.39 6.39 -6.71
CA GLU A 630 -37.97 5.23 -5.92
C GLU A 630 -37.33 5.65 -4.58
N HIS A 631 -36.58 6.75 -4.57
CA HIS A 631 -35.98 7.36 -3.39
C HIS A 631 -37.05 7.70 -2.35
N ASP A 632 -38.09 8.43 -2.74
CA ASP A 632 -39.20 8.80 -1.85
C ASP A 632 -39.88 7.56 -1.25
N LYS A 633 -40.12 6.53 -2.08
CA LYS A 633 -40.68 5.24 -1.64
C LYS A 633 -39.78 4.55 -0.61
N VAL A 634 -38.47 4.53 -0.84
CA VAL A 634 -37.51 3.90 0.08
C VAL A 634 -37.43 4.68 1.40
N ILE A 635 -37.53 6.01 1.37
CA ILE A 635 -37.62 6.85 2.57
C ILE A 635 -38.85 6.49 3.40
N GLU A 636 -40.02 6.34 2.77
CA GLU A 636 -41.27 5.93 3.44
C GLU A 636 -41.16 4.55 4.12
N LEU A 637 -40.38 3.64 3.51
CA LEU A 637 -40.09 2.30 4.06
C LEU A 637 -39.05 2.32 5.19
N GLY A 638 -38.53 3.50 5.58
CA GLY A 638 -37.57 3.67 6.66
C GLY A 638 -36.10 3.67 6.20
N GLY A 639 -35.85 3.85 4.90
CA GLY A 639 -34.51 3.94 4.31
C GLY A 639 -33.70 2.66 4.36
N LEU A 640 -32.39 2.75 4.11
CA LEU A 640 -31.49 1.59 4.09
C LEU A 640 -31.44 0.88 5.45
N HIS A 641 -31.62 -0.44 5.44
CA HIS A 641 -31.37 -1.28 6.61
C HIS A 641 -30.00 -1.95 6.52
N VAL A 642 -29.13 -1.68 7.50
CA VAL A 642 -27.80 -2.30 7.56
C VAL A 642 -27.75 -3.36 8.66
N ILE A 643 -27.28 -4.55 8.29
CA ILE A 643 -27.14 -5.70 9.19
C ILE A 643 -25.66 -6.05 9.30
N GLY A 644 -25.13 -6.07 10.53
CA GLY A 644 -23.83 -6.67 10.82
C GLY A 644 -24.00 -8.10 11.29
N THR A 645 -23.26 -9.05 10.71
CA THR A 645 -23.42 -10.48 11.08
C THR A 645 -22.53 -10.92 12.23
N GLU A 646 -21.54 -10.08 12.57
CA GLU A 646 -20.55 -10.24 13.64
C GLU A 646 -20.03 -8.85 14.05
N ARG A 647 -19.30 -8.81 15.18
CA ARG A 647 -18.49 -7.65 15.57
C ARG A 647 -17.11 -7.77 14.95
N HIS A 648 -16.64 -6.71 14.30
CA HIS A 648 -15.26 -6.66 13.82
C HIS A 648 -14.27 -6.47 14.98
N GLU A 649 -12.99 -6.67 14.69
CA GLU A 649 -11.88 -6.48 15.63
C GLU A 649 -11.87 -5.07 16.23
N SER A 650 -12.33 -4.08 15.48
CA SER A 650 -12.45 -2.69 15.92
C SER A 650 -13.88 -2.18 15.79
N ARG A 651 -14.30 -1.38 16.78
CA ARG A 651 -15.56 -0.65 16.79
C ARG A 651 -15.68 0.32 15.62
N ARG A 652 -14.54 0.79 15.11
CA ARG A 652 -14.43 1.69 13.98
C ARG A 652 -15.05 1.09 12.72
N VAL A 653 -14.65 -0.13 12.38
CA VAL A 653 -15.13 -0.87 11.20
C VAL A 653 -16.64 -1.11 11.30
N ASP A 654 -17.14 -1.48 12.49
CA ASP A 654 -18.57 -1.59 12.75
C ASP A 654 -19.32 -0.26 12.51
N ASN A 655 -18.75 0.86 12.94
CA ASN A 655 -19.33 2.18 12.74
C ASN A 655 -19.30 2.62 11.27
N GLN A 656 -18.29 2.21 10.49
CA GLN A 656 -18.25 2.43 9.05
C GLN A 656 -19.36 1.65 8.34
N LEU A 657 -19.61 0.39 8.73
CA LEU A 657 -20.75 -0.38 8.25
C LEU A 657 -22.06 0.32 8.58
N ARG A 658 -22.27 0.73 9.84
CA ARG A 658 -23.45 1.52 10.26
C ARG A 658 -23.60 2.81 9.43
N GLY A 659 -22.49 3.49 9.14
CA GLY A 659 -22.41 4.73 8.36
C GLY A 659 -22.85 4.60 6.89
N ARG A 660 -23.13 3.38 6.42
CA ARG A 660 -23.75 3.15 5.11
C ARG A 660 -25.21 3.59 5.08
N ALA A 661 -25.92 3.57 6.21
CA ALA A 661 -27.29 4.05 6.33
C ALA A 661 -27.37 5.46 6.92
N GLY A 662 -28.48 6.16 6.62
CA GLY A 662 -28.86 7.45 7.19
C GLY A 662 -27.93 8.61 6.83
N ARG A 663 -27.55 8.69 5.55
CA ARG A 663 -26.65 9.72 5.01
C ARG A 663 -27.43 10.99 4.69
N GLN A 664 -26.80 12.16 4.79
CA GLN A 664 -27.44 13.47 4.54
C GLN A 664 -28.82 13.66 5.21
N GLY A 665 -29.00 13.06 6.39
CA GLY A 665 -30.24 13.12 7.17
C GLY A 665 -31.34 12.15 6.76
N ASP A 666 -31.06 11.24 5.81
CA ASP A 666 -31.99 10.18 5.42
C ASP A 666 -32.37 9.29 6.60
N PRO A 667 -33.58 8.70 6.60
CA PRO A 667 -33.91 7.64 7.53
C PRO A 667 -33.06 6.39 7.24
N GLY A 668 -32.91 5.55 8.26
CA GLY A 668 -32.21 4.28 8.13
C GLY A 668 -32.20 3.55 9.45
N SER A 669 -31.87 2.27 9.43
CA SER A 669 -31.64 1.54 10.68
C SER A 669 -30.49 0.56 10.60
N THR A 670 -29.81 0.37 11.71
CA THR A 670 -28.72 -0.61 11.82
C THR A 670 -29.04 -1.64 12.89
N LYS A 671 -28.60 -2.88 12.71
CA LYS A 671 -28.78 -3.96 13.67
C LYS A 671 -27.62 -4.96 13.55
N PHE A 672 -27.12 -5.48 14.66
CA PHE A 672 -26.11 -6.53 14.65
C PHE A 672 -26.72 -7.84 15.15
N PHE A 673 -26.44 -8.92 14.44
CA PHE A 673 -26.75 -10.29 14.80
C PHE A 673 -25.45 -10.95 15.21
N LEU A 674 -25.38 -11.48 16.43
CA LEU A 674 -24.16 -12.05 17.00
C LEU A 674 -24.44 -13.47 17.51
N SER A 675 -23.41 -14.31 17.55
CA SER A 675 -23.45 -15.63 18.18
C SER A 675 -22.42 -15.71 19.29
N LEU A 676 -22.72 -16.46 20.34
CA LEU A 676 -21.74 -16.78 21.38
C LEU A 676 -20.56 -17.62 20.86
N GLU A 677 -20.74 -18.27 19.71
CA GLU A 677 -19.71 -19.03 19.00
C GLU A 677 -18.83 -18.16 18.08
N ASP A 678 -19.18 -16.87 17.88
CA ASP A 678 -18.40 -15.96 17.04
C ASP A 678 -16.97 -15.79 17.58
N ASN A 679 -16.00 -15.65 16.67
CA ASN A 679 -14.56 -15.60 17.00
C ASN A 679 -14.21 -14.58 18.09
N LEU A 680 -14.77 -13.37 18.03
CA LEU A 680 -14.50 -12.33 19.02
C LEU A 680 -14.90 -12.75 20.44
N LEU A 681 -16.06 -13.38 20.58
CA LEU A 681 -16.58 -13.85 21.86
C LEU A 681 -15.85 -15.10 22.33
N ARG A 682 -15.51 -16.03 21.43
CA ARG A 682 -14.76 -17.24 21.74
C ARG A 682 -13.35 -16.93 22.26
N ILE A 683 -12.65 -15.98 21.64
CA ILE A 683 -11.25 -15.67 21.95
C ILE A 683 -11.16 -14.68 23.13
N PHE A 684 -12.03 -13.67 23.19
CA PHE A 684 -11.89 -12.53 24.12
C PHE A 684 -13.03 -12.38 25.13
N GLY A 685 -14.12 -13.16 25.00
CA GLY A 685 -15.29 -13.10 25.89
C GLY A 685 -15.07 -13.67 27.30
N GLY A 686 -14.07 -14.53 27.48
CA GLY A 686 -13.64 -15.09 28.78
C GLY A 686 -14.70 -15.91 29.53
N ASP A 687 -14.37 -16.32 30.78
CA ASP A 687 -15.21 -17.17 31.64
C ASP A 687 -16.58 -16.58 31.99
N ARG A 688 -16.73 -15.25 31.88
CA ARG A 688 -17.97 -14.53 32.21
C ARG A 688 -19.11 -14.85 31.25
N VAL A 689 -18.82 -14.97 29.96
CA VAL A 689 -19.83 -15.28 28.93
C VAL A 689 -20.28 -16.74 29.09
N ALA A 690 -19.33 -17.66 29.30
CA ALA A 690 -19.61 -19.06 29.61
C ALA A 690 -20.43 -19.23 30.92
N GLY A 691 -20.14 -18.44 31.95
CA GLY A 691 -20.93 -18.43 33.19
C GLY A 691 -22.36 -17.91 33.02
N LEU A 692 -22.56 -16.92 32.14
CA LEU A 692 -23.89 -16.44 31.76
C LEU A 692 -24.70 -17.53 31.02
N MET A 693 -24.08 -18.31 30.12
CA MET A 693 -24.75 -19.39 29.39
C MET A 693 -25.38 -20.44 30.32
N ASN A 694 -24.64 -20.82 31.37
CA ASN A 694 -25.11 -21.79 32.35
C ASN A 694 -26.24 -21.25 33.23
N ALA A 695 -26.28 -19.93 33.47
CA ALA A 695 -27.27 -19.29 34.33
C ALA A 695 -28.63 -19.08 33.67
N PHE A 696 -28.66 -18.77 32.36
CA PHE A 696 -29.89 -18.31 31.71
C PHE A 696 -30.77 -19.40 31.09
N ARG A 697 -30.32 -20.67 30.97
CA ARG A 697 -31.08 -21.79 30.36
C ARG A 697 -31.85 -21.38 29.09
N VAL A 698 -31.22 -20.57 28.25
CA VAL A 698 -31.87 -19.99 27.06
C VAL A 698 -32.01 -21.07 25.99
N GLU A 699 -33.20 -21.17 25.40
CA GLU A 699 -33.43 -21.99 24.19
C GLU A 699 -32.56 -21.49 23.04
N GLU A 700 -32.14 -22.38 22.14
CA GLU A 700 -31.12 -22.08 21.13
C GLU A 700 -31.55 -21.01 20.12
N ASP A 701 -32.85 -20.93 19.86
CA ASP A 701 -33.45 -20.01 18.88
C ASP A 701 -33.91 -18.66 19.49
N MET A 702 -33.83 -18.48 20.82
CA MET A 702 -34.33 -17.26 21.46
C MET A 702 -33.27 -16.13 21.43
N PRO A 703 -33.59 -14.95 20.86
CA PRO A 703 -32.68 -13.82 20.86
C PRO A 703 -32.47 -13.26 22.26
N ILE A 704 -31.22 -13.00 22.63
CA ILE A 704 -30.86 -12.35 23.88
C ILE A 704 -30.53 -10.87 23.60
N GLU A 705 -31.44 -9.99 24.01
CA GLU A 705 -31.21 -8.54 24.02
C GLU A 705 -30.88 -8.09 25.45
N SER A 706 -29.60 -7.85 25.73
CA SER A 706 -29.15 -7.40 27.05
C SER A 706 -28.03 -6.37 26.95
N GLY A 707 -28.25 -5.19 27.54
CA GLY A 707 -27.23 -4.15 27.65
C GLY A 707 -26.01 -4.55 28.51
N MET A 708 -26.07 -5.67 29.26
CA MET A 708 -24.89 -6.25 29.91
C MET A 708 -23.99 -6.98 28.90
N LEU A 709 -24.58 -7.71 27.94
CA LEU A 709 -23.83 -8.40 26.88
C LEU A 709 -23.18 -7.41 25.93
N THR A 710 -23.90 -6.36 25.52
CA THR A 710 -23.33 -5.29 24.69
C THR A 710 -22.11 -4.65 25.33
N ARG A 711 -22.14 -4.38 26.65
CA ARG A 711 -20.98 -3.81 27.38
C ARG A 711 -19.80 -4.79 27.48
N SER A 712 -20.07 -6.09 27.65
CA SER A 712 -19.02 -7.11 27.63
C SER A 712 -18.34 -7.23 26.25
N LEU A 713 -19.13 -7.16 25.18
CA LEU A 713 -18.65 -7.12 23.80
C LEU A 713 -17.78 -5.89 23.52
N GLU A 714 -18.23 -4.70 23.93
CA GLU A 714 -17.43 -3.47 23.81
C GLU A 714 -16.10 -3.59 24.58
N GLY A 715 -16.11 -4.26 25.75
CA GLY A 715 -14.90 -4.55 26.51
C GLY A 715 -13.95 -5.53 25.81
N ALA A 716 -14.49 -6.53 25.11
CA ALA A 716 -13.70 -7.47 24.31
C ALA A 716 -13.07 -6.77 23.09
N GLN A 717 -13.85 -5.99 22.31
CA GLN A 717 -13.32 -5.21 21.18
C GLN A 717 -12.20 -4.27 21.61
N LYS A 718 -12.36 -3.56 22.73
CA LYS A 718 -11.32 -2.67 23.24
C LYS A 718 -10.01 -3.39 23.56
N LYS A 719 -10.07 -4.62 24.08
CA LYS A 719 -8.87 -5.44 24.33
C LYS A 719 -8.18 -5.83 23.02
N VAL A 720 -8.95 -6.19 21.99
CA VAL A 720 -8.43 -6.52 20.66
C VAL A 720 -7.77 -5.29 20.01
N GLU A 721 -8.42 -4.12 20.09
CA GLU A 721 -7.85 -2.86 19.61
C GLU A 721 -6.54 -2.53 20.32
N THR A 722 -6.48 -2.66 21.65
CA THR A 722 -5.23 -2.44 22.42
C THR A 722 -4.14 -3.45 22.03
N TYR A 723 -4.49 -4.73 21.84
CA TYR A 723 -3.53 -5.75 21.42
C TYR A 723 -2.91 -5.43 20.06
N TYR A 724 -3.70 -5.04 19.06
CA TYR A 724 -3.17 -4.66 17.75
C TYR A 724 -2.44 -3.32 17.77
N TYR A 725 -2.85 -2.38 18.60
CA TYR A 725 -2.11 -1.14 18.84
C TYR A 725 -0.71 -1.44 19.39
N ASP A 726 -0.59 -2.34 20.36
CA ASP A 726 0.70 -2.71 20.94
C ASP A 726 1.62 -3.38 19.90
N ILE A 727 1.08 -4.25 19.04
CA ILE A 727 1.83 -4.84 17.91
C ILE A 727 2.34 -3.75 16.96
N ARG A 728 1.47 -2.83 16.53
CA ARG A 728 1.87 -1.75 15.62
C ARG A 728 2.90 -0.82 16.24
N LYS A 729 2.73 -0.49 17.52
CA LYS A 729 3.68 0.31 18.29
C LYS A 729 5.04 -0.37 18.32
N GLN A 730 5.08 -1.67 18.59
CA GLN A 730 6.32 -2.44 18.57
C GLN A 730 6.95 -2.42 17.17
N VAL A 731 6.20 -2.76 16.11
CA VAL A 731 6.72 -2.72 14.73
C VAL A 731 7.30 -1.35 14.37
N PHE A 732 6.63 -0.26 14.77
CA PHE A 732 7.10 1.10 14.57
C PHE A 732 8.39 1.40 15.35
N GLU A 733 8.48 1.03 16.63
CA GLU A 733 9.67 1.27 17.47
C GLU A 733 10.92 0.56 16.94
N TYR A 734 10.78 -0.68 16.45
CA TYR A 734 11.90 -1.39 15.81
C TYR A 734 12.25 -0.75 14.45
N ASP A 735 11.27 -0.37 13.64
CA ASP A 735 11.54 0.31 12.38
C ASP A 735 12.11 1.71 12.56
N GLU A 736 11.89 2.41 13.69
CA GLU A 736 12.49 3.72 13.97
C GLU A 736 14.03 3.63 14.02
N VAL A 737 14.56 2.56 14.63
CA VAL A 737 16.00 2.27 14.64
C VAL A 737 16.51 2.10 13.20
N MET A 738 15.82 1.28 12.41
CA MET A 738 16.15 1.06 10.99
C MET A 738 15.98 2.31 10.14
N ASN A 739 14.99 3.15 10.44
CA ASN A 739 14.68 4.35 9.67
C ASN A 739 15.79 5.40 9.81
N ASN A 740 16.36 5.56 11.01
CA ASN A 740 17.49 6.47 11.21
C ASN A 740 18.71 6.04 10.38
N GLN A 741 19.01 4.74 10.34
CA GLN A 741 20.09 4.17 9.52
C GLN A 741 19.77 4.31 8.03
N ARG A 742 18.55 3.97 7.62
CA ARG A 742 18.04 4.09 6.25
C ARG A 742 18.14 5.51 5.72
N ARG A 743 17.75 6.52 6.50
CA ARG A 743 17.85 7.94 6.11
C ARG A 743 19.29 8.35 5.83
N ALA A 744 20.24 7.88 6.64
CA ALA A 744 21.67 8.16 6.41
C ALA A 744 22.16 7.52 5.10
N ILE A 745 21.82 6.25 4.86
CA ILE A 745 22.23 5.52 3.65
C ILE A 745 21.56 6.09 2.40
N TYR A 746 20.27 6.39 2.44
CA TYR A 746 19.53 6.92 1.30
C TYR A 746 19.97 8.34 0.96
N ALA A 747 20.28 9.17 1.96
CA ALA A 747 20.87 10.48 1.72
C ALA A 747 22.25 10.36 1.04
N GLU A 748 23.10 9.44 1.51
CA GLU A 748 24.41 9.21 0.88
C GLU A 748 24.28 8.70 -0.55
N ARG A 749 23.42 7.69 -0.75
CA ARG A 749 23.12 7.14 -2.07
C ARG A 749 22.62 8.23 -3.03
N ARG A 750 21.73 9.12 -2.56
CA ARG A 750 21.20 10.22 -3.37
C ARG A 750 22.29 11.20 -3.79
N ARG A 751 23.20 11.58 -2.87
CA ARG A 751 24.36 12.44 -3.18
C ARG A 751 25.23 11.82 -4.27
N VAL A 752 25.46 10.50 -4.17
CA VAL A 752 26.28 9.76 -5.15
C VAL A 752 25.59 9.69 -6.52
N LEU A 753 24.27 9.45 -6.55
CA LEU A 753 23.47 9.44 -7.78
C LEU A 753 23.49 10.79 -8.49
N GLU A 754 23.38 11.89 -7.74
CA GLU A 754 23.44 13.27 -8.27
C GLU A 754 24.85 13.65 -8.74
N GLY A 755 25.87 12.86 -8.39
CA GLY A 755 27.26 13.08 -8.80
C GLY A 755 27.97 14.19 -8.01
N ASP A 756 27.48 14.52 -6.82
CA ASP A 756 28.04 15.59 -5.99
C ASP A 756 29.38 15.14 -5.37
N LYS A 757 30.47 15.85 -5.70
CA LYS A 757 31.80 15.73 -5.06
C LYS A 757 32.35 14.31 -4.85
N LEU A 758 32.13 13.42 -5.82
CA LEU A 758 32.57 12.02 -5.73
C LEU A 758 34.08 11.85 -5.46
N LYS A 759 34.94 12.74 -6.02
CA LYS A 759 36.41 12.72 -5.78
C LYS A 759 36.72 12.86 -4.30
N GLU A 760 36.17 13.91 -3.70
CA GLU A 760 36.43 14.29 -2.32
C GLU A 760 35.95 13.17 -1.39
N LEU A 761 34.85 12.51 -1.74
CA LEU A 761 34.31 11.39 -0.96
C LEU A 761 35.26 10.17 -0.98
N VAL A 762 35.72 9.73 -2.16
CA VAL A 762 36.62 8.57 -2.25
C VAL A 762 37.98 8.84 -1.62
N ILE A 763 38.50 10.06 -1.78
CA ILE A 763 39.74 10.46 -1.12
C ILE A 763 39.55 10.45 0.40
N GLY A 764 38.47 11.05 0.92
CA GLY A 764 38.17 11.03 2.35
C GLY A 764 37.98 9.61 2.90
N TYR A 765 37.40 8.70 2.10
CA TYR A 765 37.35 7.28 2.42
C TYR A 765 38.74 6.66 2.53
N GLY A 766 39.63 6.96 1.58
CA GLY A 766 41.03 6.52 1.63
C GLY A 766 41.78 7.05 2.85
N GLU A 767 41.64 8.34 3.17
CA GLU A 767 42.27 8.98 4.34
C GLU A 767 41.86 8.29 5.64
N GLN A 768 40.56 8.09 5.86
CA GLN A 768 40.05 7.41 7.04
C GLN A 768 40.47 5.94 7.11
N THR A 769 40.51 5.23 5.97
CA THR A 769 41.03 3.85 5.93
C THR A 769 42.50 3.79 6.32
N MET A 770 43.32 4.77 5.91
CA MET A 770 44.73 4.83 6.36
C MET A 770 44.82 5.11 7.86
N ASP A 771 44.01 6.04 8.37
CA ASP A 771 43.97 6.34 9.81
C ASP A 771 43.59 5.08 10.63
N ASP A 772 42.57 4.33 10.18
CA ASP A 772 42.14 3.09 10.83
C ASP A 772 43.26 2.04 10.87
N ILE A 773 44.03 1.91 9.79
CA ILE A 773 45.17 0.97 9.74
C ILE A 773 46.22 1.41 10.76
N VAL A 774 46.56 2.69 10.81
CA VAL A 774 47.51 3.21 11.79
C VAL A 774 47.01 2.97 13.22
N ASP A 775 45.74 3.25 13.51
CA ASP A 775 45.14 3.07 14.83
C ASP A 775 45.07 1.60 15.27
N ALA A 776 44.93 0.67 14.33
CA ALA A 776 44.87 -0.76 14.62
C ALA A 776 46.23 -1.39 14.97
N TYR A 777 47.33 -0.84 14.44
CA TYR A 777 48.68 -1.40 14.59
C TYR A 777 49.60 -0.57 15.50
N ILE A 778 49.25 0.68 15.81
CA ILE A 778 50.01 1.54 16.72
C ILE A 778 49.29 1.63 18.07
N ASN A 779 49.94 1.16 19.12
CA ASN A 779 49.54 1.48 20.49
C ASN A 779 50.27 2.76 20.96
N PRO A 780 49.56 3.87 21.24
CA PRO A 780 50.18 5.13 21.66
C PRO A 780 50.93 5.04 23.01
N GLU A 781 50.64 4.02 23.82
CA GLU A 781 51.27 3.81 25.12
C GLU A 781 52.66 3.16 25.00
N LEU A 782 53.01 2.60 23.84
CA LEU A 782 54.30 1.96 23.59
C LEU A 782 55.29 2.93 22.92
N PRO A 783 56.61 2.79 23.18
CA PRO A 783 57.64 3.54 22.46
C PRO A 783 57.56 3.32 20.94
N SER A 784 57.95 4.32 20.15
CA SER A 784 57.91 4.24 18.68
C SER A 784 58.73 3.10 18.07
N GLU A 785 59.75 2.62 18.80
CA GLU A 785 60.58 1.47 18.42
C GLU A 785 59.82 0.13 18.52
N GLU A 786 58.70 0.07 19.25
CA GLU A 786 57.87 -1.13 19.41
C GLU A 786 56.65 -1.14 18.48
N TRP A 787 56.51 -0.14 17.59
CA TRP A 787 55.41 -0.07 16.64
C TRP A 787 55.61 -1.05 15.48
N ASP A 788 54.53 -1.73 15.08
CA ASP A 788 54.55 -2.72 14.00
C ASP A 788 54.41 -2.06 12.62
N LEU A 789 55.47 -1.35 12.21
CA LEU A 789 55.50 -0.58 10.96
C LEU A 789 55.48 -1.48 9.72
N GLU A 790 56.01 -2.71 9.79
CA GLU A 790 56.00 -3.66 8.69
C GLU A 790 54.57 -4.08 8.33
N ASN A 791 53.74 -4.40 9.32
CA ASN A 791 52.35 -4.79 9.07
C ASN A 791 51.48 -3.61 8.57
N ILE A 792 51.74 -2.38 9.03
CA ILE A 792 51.10 -1.18 8.48
C ILE A 792 51.38 -1.08 6.99
N VAL A 793 52.66 -1.11 6.60
CA VAL A 793 53.07 -1.01 5.19
C VAL A 793 52.48 -2.16 4.37
N GLY A 794 52.49 -3.39 4.90
CA GLY A 794 51.87 -4.55 4.25
C GLY A 794 50.38 -4.34 3.98
N LYS A 795 49.62 -3.84 4.97
CA LYS A 795 48.19 -3.59 4.81
C LYS A 795 47.88 -2.42 3.89
N VAL A 796 48.66 -1.34 3.93
CA VAL A 796 48.49 -0.21 3.00
C VAL A 796 48.65 -0.68 1.54
N LYS A 797 49.63 -1.54 1.26
CA LYS A 797 49.85 -2.10 -0.08
C LYS A 797 48.71 -3.00 -0.57
N GLU A 798 48.05 -3.72 0.34
CA GLU A 798 46.89 -4.55 0.00
C GLU A 798 45.72 -3.69 -0.51
N PHE A 799 45.47 -2.54 0.13
CA PHE A 799 44.43 -1.60 -0.31
C PHE A 799 44.82 -0.79 -1.55
N ILE A 800 46.08 -0.35 -1.62
CA ILE A 800 46.57 0.54 -2.67
C ILE A 800 47.86 -0.04 -3.26
N TYR A 801 47.71 -0.83 -4.33
CA TYR A 801 48.85 -1.44 -5.03
C TYR A 801 49.83 -0.38 -5.62
N LEU A 802 49.37 0.84 -5.89
CA LEU A 802 50.24 1.94 -6.35
C LEU A 802 51.24 2.41 -5.29
N LEU A 803 51.11 1.98 -4.03
CA LEU A 803 52.04 2.27 -2.94
C LEU A 803 53.01 1.10 -2.68
N GLU A 804 53.26 0.24 -3.67
CA GLU A 804 54.21 -0.89 -3.58
C GLU A 804 55.63 -0.46 -3.15
N ASP A 805 56.05 0.77 -3.44
CA ASP A 805 57.36 1.32 -3.09
C ASP A 805 57.46 1.85 -1.64
N LEU A 806 56.36 1.89 -0.88
CA LEU A 806 56.34 2.32 0.52
C LEU A 806 57.19 1.36 1.38
N THR A 807 58.09 1.89 2.23
CA THR A 807 58.93 1.08 3.14
C THR A 807 58.74 1.49 4.59
N ALA A 808 58.98 0.56 5.52
CA ALA A 808 58.86 0.82 6.97
C ALA A 808 59.85 1.90 7.44
N ASP A 809 61.05 1.96 6.85
CA ASP A 809 62.07 2.98 7.12
C ASP A 809 61.55 4.43 6.93
N GLN A 810 60.58 4.64 6.03
CA GLN A 810 59.98 5.96 5.79
C GLN A 810 59.08 6.42 6.94
N LEU A 811 58.65 5.50 7.81
CA LEU A 811 57.74 5.75 8.92
C LEU A 811 58.45 5.76 10.29
N GLU A 812 59.64 5.19 10.39
CA GLU A 812 60.36 4.88 11.65
C GLU A 812 60.64 6.10 12.55
N ASN A 813 60.75 7.30 11.98
CA ASN A 813 61.04 8.54 12.70
C ASN A 813 59.86 9.52 12.78
N LEU A 814 58.67 9.10 12.36
CA LEU A 814 57.47 9.94 12.36
C LEU A 814 56.63 9.69 13.61
N SER A 815 56.06 10.74 14.17
CA SER A 815 54.99 10.60 15.17
C SER A 815 53.74 10.01 14.53
N MET A 816 52.86 9.41 15.33
CA MET A 816 51.58 8.85 14.85
C MET A 816 50.77 9.85 14.01
N GLY A 817 50.74 11.14 14.40
CA GLY A 817 50.07 12.19 13.63
C GLY A 817 50.75 12.50 12.28
N GLU A 818 52.09 12.43 12.23
CA GLU A 818 52.86 12.60 11.01
C GLU A 818 52.73 11.39 10.08
N ILE A 819 52.69 10.16 10.62
CA ILE A 819 52.41 8.93 9.86
C ILE A 819 51.04 9.04 9.18
N LYS A 820 50.00 9.43 9.94
CA LYS A 820 48.66 9.66 9.37
C LYS A 820 48.69 10.71 8.26
N THR A 821 49.32 11.86 8.52
CA THR A 821 49.42 12.94 7.52
C THR A 821 50.14 12.47 6.26
N PHE A 822 51.26 11.77 6.41
CA PHE A 822 52.04 11.21 5.31
C PHE A 822 51.22 10.22 4.48
N LEU A 823 50.55 9.25 5.11
CA LEU A 823 49.74 8.27 4.40
C LEU A 823 48.55 8.92 3.69
N ARG A 824 47.92 9.94 4.28
CA ARG A 824 46.86 10.72 3.60
C ARG A 824 47.40 11.37 2.33
N GLU A 825 48.56 12.03 2.38
CA GLU A 825 49.17 12.60 1.17
C GLU A 825 49.50 11.54 0.11
N GLN A 826 49.98 10.36 0.52
CA GLN A 826 50.23 9.24 -0.40
C GLN A 826 48.95 8.73 -1.08
N VAL A 827 47.82 8.70 -0.37
CA VAL A 827 46.50 8.35 -0.95
C VAL A 827 46.11 9.34 -2.05
N HIS A 828 46.27 10.64 -1.82
CA HIS A 828 45.96 11.66 -2.84
C HIS A 828 46.80 11.47 -4.10
N ILE A 829 48.11 11.25 -3.94
CA ILE A 829 49.03 11.02 -5.06
C ILE A 829 48.64 9.75 -5.82
N ALA A 830 48.41 8.65 -5.12
CA ALA A 830 48.02 7.37 -5.72
C ALA A 830 46.69 7.50 -6.49
N TYR A 831 45.73 8.24 -5.92
CA TYR A 831 44.44 8.48 -6.55
C TYR A 831 44.57 9.33 -7.82
N ASP A 832 45.36 10.41 -7.81
CA ASP A 832 45.59 11.24 -9.00
C ASP A 832 46.28 10.45 -10.13
N ILE A 833 47.22 9.56 -9.78
CA ILE A 833 47.83 8.62 -10.74
C ILE A 833 46.76 7.69 -11.32
N LYS A 834 45.90 7.13 -10.47
CA LYS A 834 44.84 6.20 -10.88
C LYS A 834 43.82 6.89 -11.80
N GLU A 835 43.36 8.08 -11.44
CA GLU A 835 42.48 8.91 -12.26
C GLU A 835 43.11 9.15 -13.64
N GLY A 836 44.39 9.53 -13.67
CA GLY A 836 45.14 9.71 -14.91
C GLY A 836 45.31 8.44 -15.75
N GLN A 837 45.32 7.24 -15.14
CA GLN A 837 45.36 5.96 -15.85
C GLN A 837 43.99 5.61 -16.46
N VAL A 838 42.92 5.81 -15.70
CA VAL A 838 41.55 5.45 -16.12
C VAL A 838 41.03 6.43 -17.18
N ASP A 839 41.22 7.73 -16.99
CA ASP A 839 40.70 8.75 -17.91
C ASP A 839 41.46 8.79 -19.25
N LYS A 840 42.66 8.20 -19.34
CA LYS A 840 43.34 7.95 -20.63
C LYS A 840 42.53 7.05 -21.56
N MET A 841 41.71 6.15 -21.02
CA MET A 841 40.87 5.26 -21.81
C MET A 841 39.62 5.98 -22.32
N LYS A 842 38.96 6.73 -21.45
CA LYS A 842 37.79 7.57 -21.77
C LYS A 842 37.74 8.73 -20.78
N PRO A 843 37.69 10.00 -21.25
CA PRO A 843 37.54 11.15 -20.35
C PRO A 843 36.29 11.03 -19.47
N GLY A 844 36.43 11.23 -18.15
CA GLY A 844 35.33 11.16 -17.19
C GLY A 844 34.93 9.73 -16.77
N LEU A 845 35.64 8.70 -17.23
CA LEU A 845 35.39 7.32 -16.84
C LEU A 845 35.65 7.09 -15.35
N MET A 846 36.62 7.80 -14.75
CA MET A 846 36.87 7.71 -13.31
C MET A 846 35.64 8.12 -12.50
N ARG A 847 34.92 9.17 -12.91
CA ARG A 847 33.68 9.63 -12.25
C ARG A 847 32.54 8.62 -12.37
N GLU A 848 32.40 8.01 -13.54
CA GLU A 848 31.43 6.93 -13.77
C GLU A 848 31.76 5.71 -12.89
N ALA A 849 33.04 5.35 -12.78
CA ALA A 849 33.52 4.24 -11.95
C ALA A 849 33.28 4.50 -10.46
N GLU A 850 33.54 5.70 -9.97
CA GLU A 850 33.25 6.09 -8.57
C GLU A 850 31.78 5.95 -8.24
N ARG A 851 30.90 6.54 -9.06
CA ARG A 851 29.46 6.42 -8.86
C ARG A 851 29.07 4.95 -8.81
N PHE A 852 29.52 4.15 -9.78
CA PHE A 852 29.19 2.73 -9.86
C PHE A 852 29.67 1.95 -8.63
N PHE A 853 30.95 2.05 -8.26
CA PHE A 853 31.50 1.28 -7.16
C PHE A 853 30.97 1.72 -5.80
N ILE A 854 30.77 3.02 -5.57
CA ILE A 854 30.16 3.50 -4.33
C ILE A 854 28.73 2.94 -4.19
N LEU A 855 27.89 3.08 -5.23
CA LEU A 855 26.51 2.56 -5.19
C LEU A 855 26.49 1.04 -5.01
N GLN A 856 27.33 0.30 -5.74
CA GLN A 856 27.41 -1.16 -5.66
C GLN A 856 27.78 -1.64 -4.26
N GLN A 857 28.77 -1.00 -3.62
CA GLN A 857 29.21 -1.39 -2.28
C GLN A 857 28.17 -1.00 -1.21
N ILE A 858 27.56 0.18 -1.32
CA ILE A 858 26.43 0.58 -0.46
C ILE A 858 25.30 -0.44 -0.58
N ASP A 859 24.87 -0.80 -1.79
CA ASP A 859 23.76 -1.74 -2.00
C ASP A 859 24.05 -3.13 -1.48
N THR A 860 25.26 -3.62 -1.65
CA THR A 860 25.62 -4.98 -1.23
C THR A 860 25.63 -5.07 0.29
N LEU A 861 26.36 -4.16 0.95
CA LEU A 861 26.49 -4.18 2.40
C LEU A 861 25.20 -3.74 3.11
N TRP A 862 24.40 -2.84 2.51
CA TRP A 862 23.08 -2.50 3.04
C TRP A 862 22.13 -3.70 3.01
N ARG A 863 22.12 -4.50 1.94
CA ARG A 863 21.30 -5.72 1.87
C ARG A 863 21.70 -6.76 2.91
N GLU A 864 23.01 -6.95 3.12
CA GLU A 864 23.53 -7.82 4.18
C GLU A 864 23.15 -7.29 5.57
N HIS A 865 23.25 -5.98 5.78
CA HIS A 865 22.83 -5.32 7.01
C HIS A 865 21.34 -5.52 7.29
N LEU A 866 20.46 -5.38 6.30
CA LEU A 866 19.03 -5.66 6.46
C LEU A 866 18.77 -7.08 6.96
N GLN A 867 19.49 -8.08 6.42
CA GLN A 867 19.38 -9.46 6.89
C GLN A 867 19.87 -9.63 8.32
N GLN A 868 21.02 -9.03 8.66
CA GLN A 868 21.57 -9.09 10.01
C GLN A 868 20.63 -8.43 11.02
N MET A 869 19.98 -7.33 10.64
CA MET A 869 19.00 -6.64 11.47
C MET A 869 17.70 -7.42 11.65
N ASP A 870 17.25 -8.16 10.64
CA ASP A 870 16.12 -9.07 10.76
C ASP A 870 16.45 -10.23 11.73
N ALA A 871 17.62 -10.86 11.59
CA ALA A 871 18.08 -11.92 12.48
C ALA A 871 18.30 -11.44 13.92
N LEU A 872 18.84 -10.23 14.09
CA LEU A 872 19.03 -9.60 15.40
C LEU A 872 17.68 -9.37 16.08
N ARG A 873 16.67 -8.91 15.36
CA ARG A 873 15.32 -8.68 15.90
C ARG A 873 14.73 -9.96 16.49
N GLU A 874 14.88 -11.09 15.80
CA GLU A 874 14.41 -12.39 16.28
C GLU A 874 15.17 -12.86 17.52
N THR A 875 16.50 -12.73 17.50
CA THR A 875 17.39 -13.15 18.59
C THR A 875 17.14 -12.35 19.88
N VAL A 876 16.97 -11.04 19.75
CA VAL A 876 16.75 -10.14 20.89
C VAL A 876 15.38 -10.36 21.54
N GLY A 877 14.38 -10.80 20.77
CA GLY A 877 13.09 -11.25 21.29
C GLY A 877 13.22 -12.40 22.30
N LEU A 878 14.14 -13.34 22.08
CA LEU A 878 14.42 -14.47 22.98
C LEU A 878 15.18 -14.05 24.25
N ARG A 879 15.89 -12.92 24.23
CA ARG A 879 16.64 -12.41 25.39
C ARG A 879 15.78 -11.61 26.37
N GLY A 880 14.54 -11.26 26.01
CA GLY A 880 13.57 -10.61 26.90
C GLY A 880 13.26 -11.40 28.18
N TYR A 881 13.58 -12.70 28.22
CA TYR A 881 13.51 -13.54 29.42
C TYR A 881 14.55 -13.15 30.50
N GLY A 882 15.61 -12.41 30.14
CA GLY A 882 16.71 -12.00 31.01
C GLY A 882 16.55 -10.66 31.75
N GLN A 883 15.34 -10.10 31.84
CA GLN A 883 15.03 -8.80 32.48
C GLN A 883 15.68 -7.54 31.86
N LYS A 884 16.28 -7.65 30.67
CA LYS A 884 16.71 -6.50 29.88
C LYS A 884 15.65 -6.14 28.84
N ASP A 885 15.51 -4.84 28.54
CA ASP A 885 14.59 -4.36 27.51
C ASP A 885 15.12 -4.76 26.11
N PRO A 886 14.38 -5.60 25.36
CA PRO A 886 14.79 -6.03 24.02
C PRO A 886 15.05 -4.85 23.06
N LEU A 887 14.28 -3.77 23.14
CA LEU A 887 14.43 -2.65 22.21
C LEU A 887 15.76 -1.90 22.42
N ILE A 888 16.23 -1.80 23.67
CA ILE A 888 17.50 -1.13 24.00
C ILE A 888 18.68 -1.94 23.46
N GLU A 889 18.66 -3.26 23.65
CA GLU A 889 19.71 -4.16 23.13
C GLU A 889 19.70 -4.15 21.59
N TYR A 890 18.53 -4.22 20.96
CA TYR A 890 18.39 -4.10 19.50
C TYR A 890 18.98 -2.79 18.97
N LYS A 891 18.74 -1.67 19.67
CA LYS A 891 19.28 -0.36 19.29
C LYS A 891 20.81 -0.30 19.44
N SER A 892 21.36 -0.89 20.50
CA SER A 892 22.81 -0.88 20.76
C SER A 892 23.55 -1.78 19.76
N GLU A 893 23.19 -3.07 19.70
CA GLU A 893 23.80 -4.03 18.78
C GLU A 893 23.58 -3.62 17.32
N GLY A 894 22.37 -3.16 16.98
CA GLY A 894 22.07 -2.69 15.63
C GLY A 894 22.85 -1.45 15.20
N TYR A 895 23.27 -0.60 16.14
CA TYR A 895 24.14 0.55 15.85
C TYR A 895 25.60 0.12 15.63
N GLU A 896 26.10 -0.85 16.39
CA GLU A 896 27.44 -1.42 16.17
C GLU A 896 27.55 -2.07 14.78
N VAL A 897 26.59 -2.92 14.43
CA VAL A 897 26.51 -3.55 13.10
C VAL A 897 26.44 -2.50 11.98
N PHE A 898 25.71 -1.39 12.21
CA PHE A 898 25.65 -0.28 11.26
C PHE A 898 27.01 0.43 11.08
N LEU A 899 27.76 0.65 12.15
CA LEU A 899 29.11 1.24 12.07
C LEU A 899 30.10 0.33 11.35
N ASP A 900 30.00 -0.98 11.58
CA ASP A 900 30.80 -1.98 10.89
C ASP A 900 30.49 -2.00 9.39
N MET A 901 29.20 -1.96 9.03
CA MET A 901 28.75 -1.84 7.64
C MET A 901 29.32 -0.56 6.99
N MET A 902 29.21 0.60 7.62
CA MET A 902 29.74 1.86 7.10
C MET A 902 31.25 1.81 6.89
N THR A 903 31.98 1.19 7.82
CA THR A 903 33.42 0.96 7.73
C THR A 903 33.75 0.00 6.58
N GLY A 904 32.96 -1.05 6.40
CA GLY A 904 33.04 -1.99 5.28
C GLY A 904 32.83 -1.31 3.93
N ILE A 905 31.82 -0.45 3.79
CA ILE A 905 31.55 0.32 2.57
C ILE A 905 32.78 1.13 2.20
N ARG A 906 33.30 1.92 3.14
CA ARG A 906 34.49 2.74 2.95
C ARG A 906 35.69 1.93 2.44
N ARG A 907 36.03 0.85 3.15
CA ARG A 907 37.19 -0.01 2.84
C ARG A 907 37.03 -0.71 1.48
N ASN A 908 35.85 -1.26 1.21
CA ASN A 908 35.59 -1.97 -0.04
C ASN A 908 35.59 -1.04 -1.24
N VAL A 909 35.08 0.20 -1.10
CA VAL A 909 35.13 1.20 -2.17
C VAL A 909 36.57 1.53 -2.51
N VAL A 910 37.41 1.83 -1.51
CA VAL A 910 38.84 2.14 -1.72
C VAL A 910 39.53 0.96 -2.42
N TYR A 911 39.41 -0.24 -1.88
CA TYR A 911 40.01 -1.44 -2.46
C TYR A 911 39.56 -1.67 -3.91
N THR A 912 38.26 -1.70 -4.15
CA THR A 912 37.70 -1.96 -5.49
C THR A 912 38.13 -0.88 -6.49
N MET A 913 38.18 0.39 -6.07
CA MET A 913 38.59 1.51 -6.92
C MET A 913 40.03 1.37 -7.40
N PHE A 914 40.96 1.02 -6.51
CA PHE A 914 42.35 0.84 -6.88
C PHE A 914 42.56 -0.43 -7.72
N GLN A 915 41.85 -1.51 -7.42
CA GLN A 915 41.92 -2.76 -8.19
C GLN A 915 41.26 -2.67 -9.58
N PHE A 916 40.38 -1.69 -9.81
CA PHE A 916 39.67 -1.55 -11.08
C PHE A 916 40.61 -1.35 -12.27
N GLN A 917 40.55 -2.24 -13.26
CA GLN A 917 41.27 -2.09 -14.53
C GLN A 917 40.25 -2.05 -15.68
N PRO A 918 40.10 -0.91 -16.39
CA PRO A 918 39.17 -0.80 -17.51
C PRO A 918 39.60 -1.70 -18.68
N GLN A 919 38.71 -2.58 -19.14
CA GLN A 919 38.96 -3.35 -20.36
C GLN A 919 38.68 -2.48 -21.60
N PRO A 920 39.50 -2.56 -22.67
CA PRO A 920 39.20 -1.89 -23.92
C PRO A 920 37.91 -2.49 -24.52
N PRO A 921 37.04 -1.65 -25.14
CA PRO A 921 35.82 -2.14 -25.75
C PRO A 921 36.13 -3.22 -26.81
N PRO A 922 35.31 -4.28 -26.92
CA PRO A 922 35.51 -5.30 -27.94
C PRO A 922 35.47 -4.63 -29.31
N GLN A 923 36.59 -4.73 -30.06
CA GLN A 923 36.63 -4.27 -31.45
C GLN A 923 35.53 -5.00 -32.21
N ALA A 924 34.54 -4.24 -32.71
CA ALA A 924 33.55 -4.75 -33.63
C ALA A 924 34.31 -5.40 -34.79
N ALA A 925 34.22 -6.73 -34.90
CA ALA A 925 34.81 -7.46 -36.01
C ALA A 925 34.24 -6.86 -37.31
N ALA A 926 35.11 -6.27 -38.10
CA ALA A 926 34.76 -5.77 -39.42
C ALA A 926 34.18 -6.95 -40.23
N THR A 927 32.87 -6.93 -40.46
CA THR A 927 32.21 -7.83 -41.40
C THR A 927 32.59 -7.40 -42.82
N ASP A 928 33.77 -7.79 -43.27
CA ASP A 928 34.12 -7.82 -44.69
C ASP A 928 33.67 -9.17 -45.27
N GLY A 929 32.55 -9.13 -45.99
CA GLY A 929 32.06 -10.26 -46.77
C GLY A 929 30.78 -9.87 -47.51
N PRO A 930 30.74 -9.88 -48.86
CA PRO A 930 29.55 -9.53 -49.60
C PRO A 930 28.48 -10.60 -49.37
N ILE A 931 27.31 -10.17 -48.90
CA ILE A 931 26.14 -11.03 -48.76
C ILE A 931 25.54 -11.20 -50.16
N ASP A 932 25.77 -12.36 -50.77
CA ASP A 932 24.97 -12.83 -51.89
C ASP A 932 23.54 -13.08 -51.39
N VAL A 933 22.60 -12.33 -51.96
CA VAL A 933 21.17 -12.47 -51.72
C VAL A 933 20.64 -13.57 -52.64
N GLU A 934 20.51 -14.80 -52.14
CA GLU A 934 19.61 -15.79 -52.75
C GLU A 934 18.23 -15.68 -52.13
N VAL A 935 17.26 -15.35 -52.99
CA VAL A 935 15.83 -15.32 -52.73
C VAL A 935 15.29 -16.74 -52.76
N VAL A 936 14.72 -17.21 -51.63
CA VAL A 936 13.58 -18.14 -51.58
C VAL A 936 12.66 -17.77 -50.43
#